data_AF-A0A2T4APT5-F1
#
_entry.id   AF-A0A2T4APT5-F1
#
_cell.length_a   1.000
_cell.length_b   1.000
_cell.length_c   1.000
_cell.angle_alpha   90.00
_cell.angle_beta   90.00
_cell.angle_gamma   90.00
#
_symmetry.space_group_name_H-M   'P 1'
#
loop_
_entity.id
_entity.type
_entity.pdbx_description
1 polymer ?
#
loop_
_entity_poly.entity_id
_entity_poly.type
_entity_poly.pdbx_seq_one_letter_code
_entity_poly.pdbx_strand_id
1 'polypeptide(L)'
;MDKDDESMPDLRNGLCQSPHIEHAWEAWTGHPANLVAMTLSAYRNLDNPDHFPYIPERGKPGKQLDTRSAITSVCFYVCPQSPSSFPTLAMLNSGGSRLRVCTRCCRRVIKPKPHIRWESSASAAAAASASATPVTDASKLPADHFTSSQHDDALLRELFDAPSGRTFANFSLKKSQGLFKNRYLTSPDGFLVFAQKNLQRATRIVHRVLAASTTHEYQSLVRDLDRLSDLLCRVLDMSDFVRMTHPDVRFQQAAADAWSMVYQYMNQLNTMTGLSDQLGEAMSRPEVTSTWSEEEKTVAELLKLDFMKSAVNLPKTARDRFVELSSRISDVGSAFVQGMEPERKEVTLPSHRFYGLYPGLAASLKVRSNISVPTTGSEAAAALQSVYDEETRKEIYLAQRRASGRTIKLLETMLKLRAELANLAGFQSHGHMALKDRMMAKSPASVMQFLLALRDHNAPIIQQELSELTQKKQERLAMQDATLQAWDRDFYMEKIRAEMRSRVRFDDHLTAYFSVGTVIQGLSRLFDRLYGIRLVPRETLPGETWHPDVKRLDVVSDNGGQVAVLYCDLFYRPQKSPNPAHFTVRCSREILPDEIDEVSSDLNGPNMPAFESAEQAANDGMETSSRDGTLKQLPTIALVCDFPKNDNAKEPAFLSFYSVETLFHEMGHAIHSILARTSFQNVSGTRCATDFAELPSTLMEHFAADRTVLSLFARHWKTDQPLPYDLVAERIRVSKRFEGIDTEHQILLAMVDQAYHAPEVASPGFDSTAAFHDIHARFAHGPRDPPETRWQGFFGHLHSYGSTYYSYLFDRVIAERVWRVVFRAGEDGAAIGRDNGERLKENLLKWGGGRDPWTCLADTLQDERLAPGDEKSMALVGSWGLRDDLLHS
;
A
#
# COMPACT_ATOMS: atom_id res chain seq x y z
N MET A 1 46.90 -6.55 -47.90
CA MET A 1 46.93 -7.15 -49.24
C MET A 1 46.03 -8.35 -49.16
N ASP A 2 44.81 -8.17 -49.64
CA ASP A 2 43.90 -9.13 -50.25
C ASP A 2 44.06 -10.65 -49.97
N LYS A 3 42.93 -11.18 -49.50
CA LYS A 3 42.12 -12.26 -50.09
C LYS A 3 42.15 -13.67 -49.50
N ASP A 4 40.93 -14.02 -49.08
CA ASP A 4 40.10 -15.15 -49.49
C ASP A 4 40.44 -16.59 -49.03
N ASP A 5 39.44 -17.09 -48.29
CA ASP A 5 38.68 -18.33 -48.45
C ASP A 5 39.05 -19.66 -47.77
N GLU A 6 37.95 -20.24 -47.26
CA GLU A 6 37.60 -21.63 -46.93
C GLU A 6 38.43 -22.45 -45.92
N SER A 7 37.77 -22.82 -44.80
CA SER A 7 37.42 -24.21 -44.39
C SER A 7 37.37 -24.39 -42.86
N MET A 8 36.33 -25.10 -42.39
CA MET A 8 36.10 -25.47 -40.98
C MET A 8 37.12 -26.52 -40.46
N PRO A 9 37.42 -26.55 -39.15
CA PRO A 9 36.82 -27.60 -38.31
C PRO A 9 36.51 -27.22 -36.83
N ASP A 10 35.72 -28.09 -36.21
CA ASP A 10 35.28 -28.21 -34.82
C ASP A 10 36.22 -27.72 -33.70
N LEU A 11 35.64 -27.10 -32.65
CA LEU A 11 35.73 -27.51 -31.23
C LEU A 11 35.10 -26.46 -30.26
N ARG A 12 34.00 -26.88 -29.62
CA ARG A 12 33.66 -26.75 -28.17
C ARG A 12 33.73 -25.38 -27.43
N ASN A 13 32.67 -25.19 -26.61
CA ASN A 13 32.56 -24.38 -25.38
C ASN A 13 31.92 -22.98 -25.47
N GLY A 14 30.62 -22.95 -25.80
CA GLY A 14 29.71 -21.90 -25.37
C GLY A 14 29.38 -22.08 -23.89
N LEU A 15 29.89 -21.18 -23.06
CA LEU A 15 29.78 -21.26 -21.62
C LEU A 15 28.44 -20.71 -21.11
N CYS A 16 27.74 -21.59 -20.40
CA CYS A 16 26.69 -21.30 -19.46
C CYS A 16 27.08 -20.19 -18.46
N GLN A 17 26.10 -19.33 -18.20
CA GLN A 17 25.62 -18.93 -16.87
C GLN A 17 26.25 -17.69 -16.17
N SER A 18 25.38 -16.78 -15.71
CA SER A 18 25.62 -15.42 -15.13
C SER A 18 25.93 -15.43 -13.60
N PRO A 19 26.10 -14.29 -12.88
CA PRO A 19 24.99 -13.80 -12.03
C PRO A 19 24.83 -12.26 -11.86
N HIS A 20 23.54 -11.82 -11.86
CA HIS A 20 22.87 -10.90 -10.90
C HIS A 20 23.27 -9.40 -10.85
N ILE A 21 22.40 -8.38 -10.68
CA ILE A 21 20.98 -8.18 -10.25
C ILE A 21 20.47 -6.90 -10.98
N GLU A 22 19.17 -6.73 -11.31
CA GLU A 22 18.16 -5.83 -10.67
C GLU A 22 17.09 -5.53 -11.75
N HIS A 23 15.75 -5.46 -11.58
CA HIS A 23 14.79 -5.46 -10.46
C HIS A 23 13.35 -5.64 -11.01
N ALA A 24 12.37 -5.93 -10.13
CA ALA A 24 10.89 -5.72 -10.17
C ALA A 24 9.98 -6.73 -10.93
N TRP A 25 9.01 -7.51 -10.40
CA TRP A 25 8.04 -7.58 -9.25
C TRP A 25 6.78 -6.68 -9.31
N GLU A 26 5.59 -7.30 -9.52
CA GLU A 26 4.30 -7.21 -8.74
C GLU A 26 3.05 -7.70 -9.53
N ALA A 27 2.23 -8.62 -8.97
CA ALA A 27 0.73 -8.63 -8.97
C ALA A 27 0.07 -9.93 -8.40
N TRP A 28 -1.06 -9.74 -7.67
CA TRP A 28 -2.19 -10.66 -7.31
C TRP A 28 -2.09 -11.66 -6.12
N THR A 29 -2.34 -11.15 -4.91
CA THR A 29 -3.36 -11.67 -3.97
C THR A 29 -4.05 -10.46 -3.33
N GLY A 30 -5.38 -10.42 -3.34
CA GLY A 30 -6.16 -9.31 -2.78
C GLY A 30 -6.02 -9.21 -1.26
N HIS A 31 -5.00 -8.47 -0.81
CA HIS A 31 -5.00 -7.75 0.47
C HIS A 31 -5.03 -6.25 0.15
N PRO A 32 -6.12 -5.52 0.50
CA PRO A 32 -6.26 -4.09 0.24
C PRO A 32 -5.10 -3.25 0.77
N ALA A 33 -4.47 -3.69 1.85
CA ALA A 33 -3.47 -2.90 2.55
C ALA A 33 -2.04 -2.95 1.97
N ASN A 34 -1.80 -3.74 0.92
CA ASN A 34 -0.59 -3.59 0.09
C ASN A 34 -0.82 -2.64 -1.10
N LEU A 35 -2.06 -2.24 -1.39
CA LEU A 35 -2.39 -1.50 -2.62
C LEU A 35 -1.99 -0.01 -2.58
N VAL A 36 -1.85 0.62 -1.39
CA VAL A 36 -1.76 2.09 -1.29
C VAL A 36 -0.44 2.67 -0.80
N ALA A 37 0.46 1.83 -0.30
CA ALA A 37 1.85 2.20 -0.02
C ALA A 37 2.58 2.85 -1.20
N MET A 38 2.27 2.41 -2.43
CA MET A 38 2.86 2.93 -3.66
C MET A 38 2.46 4.40 -3.93
N THR A 39 1.31 4.84 -3.45
CA THR A 39 0.73 6.15 -3.77
C THR A 39 1.35 7.28 -2.95
N LEU A 40 1.69 7.04 -1.67
CA LEU A 40 2.46 8.00 -0.87
C LEU A 40 3.87 8.23 -1.44
N SER A 41 4.46 7.22 -2.09
CA SER A 41 5.75 7.33 -2.78
C SER A 41 5.64 8.06 -4.14
N ALA A 42 4.57 7.82 -4.90
CA ALA A 42 4.36 8.46 -6.21
C ALA A 42 4.04 9.95 -6.12
N TYR A 43 3.33 10.40 -5.08
CA TYR A 43 2.90 11.80 -4.95
C TYR A 43 3.96 12.71 -4.30
N ARG A 44 4.76 12.20 -3.36
CA ARG A 44 5.75 13.04 -2.61
C ARG A 44 7.17 13.01 -3.17
N ASN A 45 7.52 12.06 -4.04
CA ASN A 45 8.81 12.04 -4.73
C ASN A 45 8.96 13.15 -5.80
N LEU A 46 7.89 13.90 -6.11
CA LEU A 46 7.98 15.07 -6.97
C LEU A 46 8.40 16.35 -6.22
N ASP A 47 8.34 16.37 -4.88
CA ASP A 47 8.55 17.56 -4.05
C ASP A 47 9.62 17.43 -2.96
N ASN A 48 10.38 16.32 -2.90
CA ASN A 48 11.43 16.12 -1.90
C ASN A 48 12.80 15.77 -2.53
N PRO A 49 13.81 16.66 -2.47
CA PRO A 49 15.14 16.41 -3.06
C PRO A 49 16.04 15.48 -2.22
N ASP A 50 15.63 15.13 -1.01
CA ASP A 50 16.45 14.33 -0.08
C ASP A 50 15.82 12.95 0.12
N HIS A 51 16.18 11.99 -0.75
CA HIS A 51 16.46 10.58 -0.43
C HIS A 51 16.32 9.65 -1.65
N PHE A 52 17.43 9.38 -2.34
CA PHE A 52 17.69 8.09 -2.99
C PHE A 52 19.20 7.80 -2.91
N PRO A 53 19.67 6.71 -2.28
CA PRO A 53 21.08 6.39 -2.29
C PRO A 53 21.44 5.56 -3.53
N TYR A 54 22.37 6.06 -4.35
CA TYR A 54 23.14 5.26 -5.31
C TYR A 54 24.63 5.55 -5.13
N ILE A 55 25.48 4.51 -5.05
CA ILE A 55 26.94 4.63 -5.25
C ILE A 55 27.46 3.41 -6.03
N PRO A 56 28.33 3.59 -7.06
CA PRO A 56 28.79 2.54 -7.98
C PRO A 56 30.21 2.01 -7.67
N GLU A 57 30.60 0.83 -8.21
CA GLU A 57 31.94 0.60 -8.82
C GLU A 57 32.11 -0.76 -9.56
N ARG A 58 33.06 -0.79 -10.52
CA ARG A 58 33.29 -1.79 -11.60
C ARG A 58 34.19 -2.98 -11.20
N GLY A 59 33.97 -4.18 -11.80
CA GLY A 59 35.08 -5.04 -12.29
C GLY A 59 35.00 -6.59 -12.24
N LYS A 60 34.70 -7.20 -13.41
CA LYS A 60 35.11 -8.53 -13.99
C LYS A 60 34.58 -9.89 -13.42
N PRO A 61 34.39 -10.93 -14.30
CA PRO A 61 33.33 -11.93 -14.13
C PRO A 61 33.76 -13.42 -14.02
N GLY A 62 32.90 -14.26 -13.43
CA GLY A 62 33.01 -15.72 -13.35
C GLY A 62 31.69 -16.42 -12.98
N LYS A 63 31.08 -17.05 -13.99
CA LYS A 63 29.85 -17.86 -14.15
C LYS A 63 29.33 -18.76 -13.00
N GLN A 64 28.01 -18.72 -12.68
CA GLN A 64 27.02 -19.77 -13.04
C GLN A 64 25.51 -19.52 -12.52
N LEU A 65 24.54 -18.93 -13.29
CA LEU A 65 23.05 -18.81 -13.11
C LEU A 65 22.10 -19.92 -13.61
N ASP A 66 21.30 -20.42 -12.66
CA ASP A 66 20.08 -21.24 -12.79
C ASP A 66 18.87 -20.46 -13.37
N THR A 67 18.03 -21.13 -14.15
CA THR A 67 16.82 -20.59 -14.82
C THR A 67 15.59 -20.71 -13.90
N ARG A 68 14.92 -19.61 -13.53
CA ARG A 68 13.63 -19.64 -12.82
C ARG A 68 12.63 -18.61 -13.36
N SER A 69 11.46 -19.12 -13.73
CA SER A 69 10.23 -18.45 -14.20
C SER A 69 9.06 -19.04 -13.41
N ALA A 70 8.11 -18.22 -12.97
CA ALA A 70 6.81 -18.62 -12.39
C ALA A 70 5.88 -17.38 -12.47
N ILE A 71 4.92 -17.28 -13.40
CA ILE A 71 3.63 -17.97 -13.57
C ILE A 71 2.59 -17.56 -12.50
N THR A 72 1.71 -16.62 -12.88
CA THR A 72 0.36 -16.41 -12.35
C THR A 72 -0.62 -17.37 -13.05
N SER A 73 -1.66 -17.85 -12.37
CA SER A 73 -2.77 -18.56 -13.03
C SER A 73 -3.90 -17.61 -13.36
N VAL A 74 -4.30 -17.61 -14.62
CA VAL A 74 -5.62 -18.17 -14.97
C VAL A 74 -5.36 -19.60 -15.46
N CYS A 75 -6.21 -20.57 -15.08
CA CYS A 75 -6.31 -21.98 -15.51
C CYS A 75 -5.22 -22.61 -16.41
N PHE A 76 -4.76 -23.84 -16.12
CA PHE A 76 -4.78 -24.98 -17.07
C PHE A 76 -4.12 -26.25 -16.50
N TYR A 77 -4.64 -27.38 -16.99
CA TYR A 77 -4.25 -28.77 -16.77
C TYR A 77 -2.86 -29.13 -17.31
N VAL A 78 -2.10 -29.95 -16.59
CA VAL A 78 -1.09 -30.86 -17.18
C VAL A 78 -1.21 -32.24 -16.52
N CYS A 79 -1.35 -33.29 -17.35
CA CYS A 79 -1.42 -34.71 -16.96
C CYS A 79 -0.02 -35.37 -17.12
N PRO A 80 0.31 -36.46 -16.40
CA PRO A 80 1.67 -36.73 -15.91
C PRO A 80 2.47 -37.72 -16.76
N GLN A 81 3.80 -37.64 -16.68
CA GLN A 81 4.69 -38.79 -16.90
C GLN A 81 5.80 -38.84 -15.84
N SER A 82 6.04 -40.05 -15.35
CA SER A 82 6.91 -40.46 -14.24
C SER A 82 8.21 -41.15 -14.77
N PRO A 83 9.10 -41.73 -13.95
CA PRO A 83 10.40 -41.13 -13.62
C PRO A 83 11.62 -42.06 -13.90
N SER A 84 12.82 -41.50 -13.86
CA SER A 84 14.10 -42.23 -13.70
C SER A 84 15.21 -41.21 -13.43
N SER A 85 16.28 -41.40 -12.67
CA SER A 85 16.76 -42.37 -11.67
C SER A 85 18.12 -41.80 -11.20
N PHE A 86 18.42 -41.87 -9.90
CA PHE A 86 19.72 -41.51 -9.29
C PHE A 86 20.89 -42.37 -9.81
N PRO A 87 22.17 -41.93 -9.70
CA PRO A 87 22.98 -42.32 -8.53
C PRO A 87 24.05 -41.31 -8.02
N THR A 88 24.13 -41.21 -6.70
CA THR A 88 25.29 -41.44 -5.79
C THR A 88 26.74 -41.22 -6.28
N LEU A 89 27.56 -40.40 -5.59
CA LEU A 89 28.72 -40.83 -4.77
C LEU A 89 29.58 -39.68 -4.18
N ALA A 90 29.91 -39.86 -2.89
CA ALA A 90 31.23 -39.76 -2.21
C ALA A 90 31.96 -38.43 -1.93
N MET A 91 32.17 -38.27 -0.61
CA MET A 91 33.23 -37.60 0.16
C MET A 91 34.58 -37.34 -0.52
N LEU A 92 35.24 -36.23 -0.11
CA LEU A 92 36.62 -36.25 0.39
C LEU A 92 37.00 -34.94 1.14
N ASN A 93 37.78 -35.15 2.19
CA ASN A 93 38.41 -34.19 3.11
C ASN A 93 39.39 -33.21 2.45
N SER A 94 39.60 -32.04 3.07
CA SER A 94 40.84 -31.66 3.80
C SER A 94 41.21 -30.17 3.72
N GLY A 95 41.78 -29.66 4.81
CA GLY A 95 42.90 -28.71 4.75
C GLY A 95 42.57 -27.24 5.03
N GLY A 96 42.75 -26.81 6.28
CA GLY A 96 42.69 -25.40 6.66
C GLY A 96 43.98 -24.61 6.36
N SER A 97 43.91 -23.29 6.52
CA SER A 97 45.03 -22.48 7.02
C SER A 97 44.54 -21.09 7.47
N ARG A 98 44.99 -20.70 8.66
CA ARG A 98 44.81 -19.38 9.30
C ARG A 98 45.85 -18.41 8.75
N LEU A 99 45.48 -17.15 8.54
CA LEU A 99 46.43 -16.05 8.29
C LEU A 99 46.46 -15.09 9.49
N ARG A 100 47.70 -14.84 9.97
CA ARG A 100 48.07 -13.93 11.06
C ARG A 100 48.36 -12.54 10.51
N VAL A 101 48.02 -11.52 11.29
CA VAL A 101 48.38 -10.11 11.09
C VAL A 101 49.76 -9.84 11.68
N CYS A 102 50.58 -9.06 10.97
CA CYS A 102 51.96 -8.69 11.31
C CYS A 102 52.04 -7.36 12.08
N THR A 103 52.81 -7.34 13.16
CA THR A 103 52.89 -6.30 14.20
C THR A 103 54.11 -5.37 14.07
N ARG A 104 54.27 -4.61 12.98
CA ARG A 104 55.47 -3.75 12.84
C ARG A 104 55.36 -2.37 12.15
N CYS A 105 54.17 -1.78 12.00
CA CYS A 105 54.06 -0.39 11.49
C CYS A 105 53.44 0.60 12.48
N CYS A 106 53.79 0.44 13.77
CA CYS A 106 53.60 1.47 14.79
C CYS A 106 54.80 2.43 14.85
N ARG A 107 54.49 3.74 14.93
CA ARG A 107 55.29 4.90 15.40
C ARG A 107 55.84 5.84 14.32
N ARG A 108 55.18 7.01 14.20
CA ARG A 108 55.85 8.31 14.37
C ARG A 108 54.91 9.30 15.07
N VAL A 109 55.47 9.94 16.09
CA VAL A 109 54.87 10.87 17.05
C VAL A 109 55.27 12.29 16.65
N ILE A 110 54.34 13.25 16.63
CA ILE A 110 54.62 14.69 16.87
C ILE A 110 53.50 15.27 17.77
N LYS A 111 53.93 16.11 18.72
CA LYS A 111 53.28 16.58 19.96
C LYS A 111 52.23 17.72 19.80
N PRO A 112 51.41 18.00 20.84
CA PRO A 112 50.28 18.94 20.82
C PRO A 112 50.60 20.33 21.41
N LYS A 113 49.76 21.34 21.11
CA LYS A 113 49.66 22.67 21.81
C LYS A 113 48.33 23.36 21.41
N PRO A 114 47.80 24.35 22.18
CA PRO A 114 46.92 24.15 23.33
C PRO A 114 45.51 24.77 23.17
N HIS A 115 44.64 24.43 24.12
CA HIS A 115 43.26 24.89 24.29
C HIS A 115 43.09 26.41 24.26
N ILE A 116 42.08 26.87 23.50
CA ILE A 116 41.41 28.15 23.71
C ILE A 116 39.96 27.84 24.12
N ARG A 117 39.64 28.17 25.38
CA ARG A 117 38.27 28.23 25.90
C ARG A 117 37.53 29.35 25.16
N TRP A 118 36.38 29.03 24.58
CA TRP A 118 35.31 30.01 24.37
C TRP A 118 34.14 29.59 25.26
N GLU A 119 33.91 30.43 26.27
CA GLU A 119 32.80 30.30 27.20
C GLU A 119 31.48 30.63 26.50
N SER A 120 30.47 29.86 26.85
CA SER A 120 29.09 29.99 26.41
C SER A 120 28.46 31.29 26.91
N SER A 121 28.06 32.18 26.00
CA SER A 121 27.13 33.27 26.27
C SER A 121 25.78 33.00 25.61
N ALA A 122 25.10 31.93 26.06
CA ALA A 122 23.68 31.68 25.79
C ALA A 122 22.86 32.11 27.02
N SER A 123 22.81 33.42 27.28
CA SER A 123 22.03 34.01 28.39
C SER A 123 21.65 35.48 28.11
N ALA A 124 21.40 35.84 26.85
CA ALA A 124 21.04 37.23 26.51
C ALA A 124 20.08 37.35 25.31
N ALA A 125 19.13 36.42 25.16
CA ALA A 125 18.04 36.54 24.18
C ALA A 125 16.66 36.22 24.78
N ALA A 126 16.50 36.35 26.11
CA ALA A 126 15.25 36.12 26.84
C ALA A 126 14.60 37.40 27.38
N ALA A 127 14.99 38.58 26.88
CA ALA A 127 14.48 39.86 27.40
C ALA A 127 14.37 40.93 26.31
N ALA A 128 13.61 40.68 25.25
CA ALA A 128 13.17 41.71 24.31
C ALA A 128 11.99 41.25 23.43
N SER A 129 10.85 40.93 24.03
CA SER A 129 9.58 40.82 23.29
C SER A 129 8.41 41.12 24.22
N ALA A 130 8.32 42.37 24.67
CA ALA A 130 7.18 42.89 25.41
C ALA A 130 6.68 44.16 24.71
N SER A 131 5.90 44.00 23.63
CA SER A 131 4.85 44.94 23.19
C SER A 131 4.21 44.48 21.88
N ALA A 132 3.17 43.66 21.97
CA ALA A 132 2.12 43.58 20.95
C ALA A 132 0.83 43.08 21.64
N THR A 133 -0.27 43.71 21.28
CA THR A 133 -1.64 43.61 21.84
C THR A 133 -2.21 42.18 21.88
N PRO A 134 -3.15 41.89 22.81
CA PRO A 134 -3.58 40.52 23.09
C PRO A 134 -4.50 39.98 22.00
N VAL A 135 -4.02 39.00 21.25
CA VAL A 135 -4.87 38.03 20.53
C VAL A 135 -5.37 37.03 21.58
N THR A 136 -6.66 36.73 21.49
CA THR A 136 -7.43 35.88 22.39
C THR A 136 -6.73 34.56 22.75
N ASP A 137 -6.81 34.23 24.03
CA ASP A 137 -6.18 33.15 24.80
C ASP A 137 -6.27 31.75 24.15
N ALA A 138 -5.20 31.34 23.46
CA ALA A 138 -5.03 30.02 22.84
C ALA A 138 -4.54 28.92 23.81
N SER A 139 -4.65 29.13 25.13
CA SER A 139 -4.07 28.26 26.18
C SER A 139 -5.07 27.38 26.94
N LYS A 140 -6.36 27.37 26.55
CA LYS A 140 -7.40 26.60 27.25
C LYS A 140 -8.13 25.61 26.34
N LEU A 141 -7.43 24.55 25.96
CA LEU A 141 -8.03 23.22 25.88
C LEU A 141 -7.10 22.30 26.66
N PRO A 142 -7.48 21.80 27.85
CA PRO A 142 -6.65 20.86 28.56
C PRO A 142 -6.76 19.53 27.81
N ALA A 143 -5.84 19.27 26.89
CA ALA A 143 -5.55 17.90 26.50
C ALA A 143 -4.97 17.24 27.75
N ASP A 144 -5.85 16.60 28.53
CA ASP A 144 -5.42 15.84 29.68
C ASP A 144 -4.60 14.66 29.17
N HIS A 145 -3.29 14.71 29.43
CA HIS A 145 -2.39 13.58 29.17
C HIS A 145 -2.75 12.37 30.05
N PHE A 146 -3.61 12.54 31.05
CA PHE A 146 -4.10 11.49 31.93
C PHE A 146 -5.49 10.99 31.53
N THR A 147 -5.56 10.10 30.55
CA THR A 147 -6.60 9.06 30.49
C THR A 147 -5.92 7.79 29.97
N SER A 148 -5.91 6.62 30.62
CA SER A 148 -6.52 6.12 31.85
C SER A 148 -5.43 5.66 32.86
N SER A 149 -5.83 5.30 34.07
CA SER A 149 -5.00 4.88 35.20
C SER A 149 -4.23 3.54 35.03
N GLN A 150 -3.83 3.16 33.81
CA GLN A 150 -3.15 1.89 33.53
C GLN A 150 -1.71 2.08 33.00
N HIS A 151 -0.79 1.28 33.53
CA HIS A 151 0.68 1.41 33.51
C HIS A 151 1.39 1.22 32.15
N ASP A 152 0.68 1.10 31.03
CA ASP A 152 1.27 0.55 29.78
C ASP A 152 1.90 1.61 28.86
N ASP A 153 1.57 2.90 29.03
CA ASP A 153 2.08 3.99 28.20
C ASP A 153 3.60 4.14 28.23
N ALA A 154 4.19 4.11 29.43
CA ALA A 154 5.64 4.20 29.59
C ALA A 154 6.34 2.97 29.00
N LEU A 155 5.71 1.80 29.13
CA LEU A 155 6.20 0.54 28.58
C LEU A 155 6.18 0.53 27.05
N LEU A 156 5.11 1.04 26.42
CA LEU A 156 5.02 1.22 24.96
C LEU A 156 6.16 2.10 24.45
N ARG A 157 6.34 3.27 25.06
CA ARG A 157 7.41 4.19 24.66
C ARG A 157 8.78 3.53 24.81
N GLU A 158 9.04 2.90 25.96
CA GLU A 158 10.32 2.22 26.22
C GLU A 158 10.56 1.04 25.25
N LEU A 159 9.52 0.30 24.86
CA LEU A 159 9.65 -0.86 23.96
C LEU A 159 10.23 -0.50 22.58
N PHE A 160 9.85 0.67 22.04
CA PHE A 160 10.26 1.12 20.71
C PHE A 160 11.40 2.14 20.73
N ASP A 161 11.55 2.92 21.80
CA ASP A 161 12.63 3.91 21.93
C ASP A 161 13.90 3.33 22.58
N ALA A 162 13.82 2.14 23.20
CA ALA A 162 15.01 1.51 23.76
C ALA A 162 15.99 1.11 22.64
N PRO A 163 17.28 1.45 22.77
CA PRO A 163 18.30 0.99 21.83
C PRO A 163 18.31 -0.53 21.80
N SER A 164 18.37 -1.10 20.60
CA SER A 164 18.31 -2.53 20.28
C SER A 164 19.08 -3.37 21.31
N GLY A 165 18.40 -3.83 22.36
CA GLY A 165 19.11 -4.30 23.56
C GLY A 165 18.22 -4.68 24.76
N ARG A 166 16.97 -4.20 24.83
CA ARG A 166 15.92 -4.89 25.60
C ARG A 166 15.14 -5.84 24.70
N THR A 167 15.84 -6.76 24.05
CA THR A 167 15.29 -8.10 23.93
C THR A 167 15.11 -8.58 25.36
N PHE A 168 13.89 -8.92 25.77
CA PHE A 168 13.74 -9.73 26.98
C PHE A 168 14.70 -10.90 26.82
N ALA A 169 15.77 -10.90 27.63
CA ALA A 169 16.87 -11.81 27.46
C ALA A 169 16.33 -13.20 27.72
N ASN A 170 16.16 -14.00 26.69
CA ASN A 170 15.79 -15.39 26.86
C ASN A 170 16.48 -16.24 25.79
N PHE A 171 17.76 -16.55 26.06
CA PHE A 171 18.24 -17.92 25.90
C PHE A 171 17.41 -18.81 26.82
N SER A 172 16.18 -19.05 26.39
CA SER A 172 15.25 -19.92 27.08
C SER A 172 15.29 -21.24 26.34
N LEU A 173 15.60 -22.32 27.05
CA LEU A 173 15.44 -23.71 26.58
C LEU A 173 13.97 -24.08 26.30
N LYS A 174 13.04 -23.12 26.32
CA LYS A 174 11.62 -23.30 25.98
C LYS A 174 11.48 -23.65 24.49
N LYS A 175 10.59 -24.60 24.22
CA LYS A 175 10.26 -25.05 22.86
C LYS A 175 9.69 -23.89 22.03
N SER A 176 10.09 -23.85 20.75
CA SER A 176 9.54 -22.92 19.76
C SER A 176 8.01 -23.02 19.74
N GLN A 177 7.33 -21.87 19.75
CA GLN A 177 5.88 -21.79 19.63
C GLN A 177 5.41 -21.70 18.17
N GLY A 178 6.35 -21.51 17.23
CA GLY A 178 6.11 -21.35 15.80
C GLY A 178 5.68 -19.94 15.42
N LEU A 179 5.89 -19.57 14.16
CA LEU A 179 5.59 -18.22 13.65
C LEU A 179 4.12 -17.87 13.93
N PHE A 180 3.87 -16.67 14.49
CA PHE A 180 2.55 -16.19 14.90
C PHE A 180 1.83 -17.06 15.95
N LYS A 181 2.56 -17.90 16.68
CA LYS A 181 2.06 -19.01 17.52
C LYS A 181 1.41 -20.17 16.74
N ASN A 182 1.54 -20.21 15.42
CA ASN A 182 1.07 -21.33 14.63
C ASN A 182 1.96 -22.56 14.90
N ARG A 183 1.37 -23.62 15.45
CA ARG A 183 2.10 -24.82 15.90
C ARG A 183 2.72 -25.64 14.79
N TYR A 184 2.23 -25.50 13.56
CA TYR A 184 2.84 -26.13 12.40
C TYR A 184 4.17 -25.44 12.04
N LEU A 185 4.30 -24.14 12.27
CA LEU A 185 5.38 -23.30 11.76
C LEU A 185 6.56 -23.16 12.72
N THR A 186 6.95 -24.26 13.37
CA THR A 186 8.17 -24.30 14.20
C THR A 186 9.45 -24.50 13.39
N SER A 187 9.33 -24.96 12.15
CA SER A 187 10.39 -25.13 11.16
C SER A 187 9.88 -24.83 9.74
N PRO A 188 10.76 -24.60 8.75
CA PRO A 188 10.34 -24.38 7.36
C PRO A 188 9.48 -25.52 6.78
N ASP A 189 9.82 -26.78 7.06
CA ASP A 189 9.08 -27.95 6.56
C ASP A 189 7.62 -27.98 7.04
N GLY A 190 7.32 -27.28 8.13
CA GLY A 190 5.98 -27.12 8.68
C GLY A 190 4.97 -26.46 7.74
N PHE A 191 5.44 -25.60 6.82
CA PHE A 191 4.57 -24.94 5.84
C PHE A 191 3.87 -25.94 4.91
N LEU A 192 4.62 -26.93 4.41
CA LEU A 192 4.06 -27.96 3.53
C LEU A 192 3.08 -28.86 4.27
N VAL A 193 3.39 -29.23 5.52
CA VAL A 193 2.47 -30.02 6.36
C VAL A 193 1.18 -29.23 6.62
N PHE A 194 1.30 -27.94 6.94
CA PHE A 194 0.16 -27.06 7.17
C PHE A 194 -0.71 -26.92 5.92
N ALA A 195 -0.10 -26.71 4.75
CA ALA A 195 -0.80 -26.65 3.47
C ALA A 195 -1.57 -27.96 3.18
N GLN A 196 -0.90 -29.11 3.30
CA GLN A 196 -1.52 -30.42 3.04
C GLN A 196 -2.71 -30.70 3.97
N LYS A 197 -2.59 -30.38 5.27
CA LYS A 197 -3.69 -30.58 6.23
C LYS A 197 -4.89 -29.70 5.91
N ASN A 198 -4.68 -28.44 5.55
CA ASN A 198 -5.76 -27.55 5.15
C ASN A 198 -6.41 -27.99 3.83
N LEU A 199 -5.63 -28.45 2.85
CA LEU A 199 -6.18 -28.98 1.60
C LEU A 199 -7.00 -30.25 1.80
N GLN A 200 -6.59 -31.14 2.72
CA GLN A 200 -7.38 -32.32 3.09
C GLN A 200 -8.74 -31.94 3.69
N ARG A 201 -8.77 -30.93 4.57
CA ARG A 201 -10.02 -30.41 5.15
C ARG A 201 -10.88 -29.70 4.10
N ALA A 202 -10.26 -28.85 3.28
CA ALA A 202 -10.92 -28.16 2.17
C ALA A 202 -11.59 -29.17 1.21
N THR A 203 -10.91 -30.25 0.86
CA THR A 203 -11.45 -31.32 0.00
C THR A 203 -12.68 -31.99 0.62
N ARG A 204 -12.69 -32.22 1.94
CA ARG A 204 -13.87 -32.75 2.65
C ARG A 204 -15.06 -31.80 2.55
N ILE A 205 -14.85 -30.50 2.72
CA ILE A 205 -15.90 -29.48 2.58
C ILE A 205 -16.42 -29.45 1.14
N VAL A 206 -15.54 -29.47 0.14
CA VAL A 206 -15.94 -29.53 -1.28
C VAL A 206 -16.84 -30.72 -1.54
N HIS A 207 -16.49 -31.92 -1.05
CA HIS A 207 -17.35 -33.09 -1.19
C HIS A 207 -18.71 -32.94 -0.51
N ARG A 208 -18.74 -32.33 0.69
CA ARG A 208 -19.98 -32.04 1.43
C ARG A 208 -20.88 -31.08 0.63
N VAL A 209 -20.33 -29.97 0.15
CA VAL A 209 -21.06 -28.96 -0.63
C VAL A 209 -21.61 -29.56 -1.93
N LEU A 210 -20.81 -30.37 -2.63
CA LEU A 210 -21.26 -31.03 -3.87
C LEU A 210 -22.35 -32.08 -3.65
N ALA A 211 -22.35 -32.74 -2.48
CA ALA A 211 -23.33 -33.75 -2.11
C ALA A 211 -24.60 -33.17 -1.45
N ALA A 212 -24.66 -31.86 -1.21
CA ALA A 212 -25.79 -31.20 -0.59
C ALA A 212 -27.08 -31.48 -1.38
N SER A 213 -28.12 -31.90 -0.66
CA SER A 213 -29.41 -32.27 -1.24
C SER A 213 -30.61 -31.89 -0.37
N THR A 214 -30.40 -31.75 0.95
CA THR A 214 -31.45 -31.42 1.92
C THR A 214 -31.50 -29.91 2.20
N THR A 215 -32.65 -29.40 2.65
CA THR A 215 -32.81 -27.98 2.99
C THR A 215 -31.80 -27.52 4.06
N HIS A 216 -31.54 -28.36 5.07
CA HIS A 216 -30.57 -28.04 6.13
C HIS A 216 -29.13 -27.92 5.61
N GLU A 217 -28.73 -28.76 4.66
CA GLU A 217 -27.41 -28.65 4.01
C GLU A 217 -27.31 -27.36 3.19
N TYR A 218 -28.37 -26.97 2.47
CA TYR A 218 -28.38 -25.70 1.75
C TYR A 218 -28.36 -24.48 2.67
N GLN A 219 -28.98 -24.56 3.85
CA GLN A 219 -28.93 -23.50 4.86
C GLN A 219 -27.51 -23.25 5.38
N SER A 220 -26.70 -24.30 5.53
CA SER A 220 -25.31 -24.23 5.99
C SER A 220 -24.28 -23.97 4.89
N LEU A 221 -24.68 -24.02 3.62
CA LEU A 221 -23.80 -23.96 2.45
C LEU A 221 -22.87 -22.75 2.43
N VAL A 222 -23.37 -21.56 2.78
CA VAL A 222 -22.56 -20.33 2.80
C VAL A 222 -21.46 -20.39 3.85
N ARG A 223 -21.75 -20.96 5.03
CA ARG A 223 -20.77 -21.16 6.10
C ARG A 223 -19.72 -22.19 5.70
N ASP A 224 -20.12 -23.26 5.03
CA ASP A 224 -19.19 -24.24 4.48
C ASP A 224 -18.26 -23.61 3.42
N LEU A 225 -18.78 -22.78 2.52
CA LEU A 225 -17.99 -22.08 1.50
C LEU A 225 -17.05 -21.01 2.11
N ASP A 226 -17.48 -20.27 3.14
CA ASP A 226 -16.61 -19.34 3.86
C ASP A 226 -15.51 -20.08 4.63
N ARG A 227 -15.83 -21.20 5.27
CA ARG A 227 -14.87 -22.08 5.93
C ARG A 227 -13.86 -22.67 4.95
N LEU A 228 -14.32 -23.09 3.76
CA LEU A 228 -13.45 -23.50 2.66
C LEU A 228 -12.47 -22.37 2.31
N SER A 229 -12.98 -21.15 2.15
CA SER A 229 -12.16 -19.97 1.85
C SER A 229 -11.13 -19.72 2.97
N ASP A 230 -11.54 -19.78 4.24
CA ASP A 230 -10.67 -19.58 5.41
C ASP A 230 -9.54 -20.62 5.49
N LEU A 231 -9.81 -21.89 5.18
CA LEU A 231 -8.78 -22.94 5.14
C LEU A 231 -7.71 -22.69 4.07
N LEU A 232 -8.09 -22.08 2.93
CA LEU A 232 -7.15 -21.71 1.88
C LEU A 232 -6.41 -20.42 2.26
N CYS A 233 -7.14 -19.36 2.61
CA CYS A 233 -6.59 -18.04 2.93
C CYS A 233 -5.65 -18.08 4.13
N ARG A 234 -5.93 -18.88 5.16
CA ARG A 234 -5.02 -19.00 6.31
C ARG A 234 -3.62 -19.53 5.95
N VAL A 235 -3.51 -20.28 4.86
CA VAL A 235 -2.20 -20.70 4.32
C VAL A 235 -1.66 -19.63 3.38
N LEU A 236 -2.48 -19.14 2.45
CA LEU A 236 -2.09 -18.17 1.43
C LEU A 236 -1.60 -16.86 2.04
N ASP A 237 -2.42 -16.18 2.86
CA ASP A 237 -2.13 -14.85 3.40
C ASP A 237 -0.85 -14.88 4.26
N MET A 238 -0.71 -15.89 5.11
CA MET A 238 0.47 -16.06 5.97
C MET A 238 1.71 -16.45 5.16
N SER A 239 1.61 -17.35 4.19
CA SER A 239 2.75 -17.76 3.37
C SER A 239 3.21 -16.62 2.45
N ASP A 240 2.27 -15.82 1.95
CA ASP A 240 2.57 -14.63 1.15
C ASP A 240 3.36 -13.60 1.96
N PHE A 241 2.93 -13.32 3.19
CA PHE A 241 3.69 -12.47 4.09
C PHE A 241 5.10 -13.00 4.36
N VAL A 242 5.23 -14.29 4.71
CA VAL A 242 6.52 -14.90 5.09
C VAL A 242 7.49 -14.95 3.90
N ARG A 243 7.02 -15.29 2.69
CA ARG A 243 7.88 -15.33 1.50
C ARG A 243 8.45 -13.96 1.12
N MET A 244 7.76 -12.87 1.49
CA MET A 244 8.18 -11.49 1.19
C MET A 244 9.04 -10.85 2.28
N THR A 245 8.86 -11.23 3.54
CA THR A 245 9.40 -10.45 4.67
C THR A 245 10.40 -11.19 5.56
N HIS A 246 10.39 -12.52 5.53
CA HIS A 246 11.23 -13.35 6.41
C HIS A 246 12.71 -13.28 6.00
N PRO A 247 13.67 -13.13 6.93
CA PRO A 247 15.09 -12.98 6.58
C PRO A 247 15.79 -14.28 6.12
N ASP A 248 15.33 -15.45 6.60
CA ASP A 248 15.86 -16.77 6.17
C ASP A 248 15.18 -17.25 4.88
N VAL A 249 15.98 -17.45 3.84
CA VAL A 249 15.56 -17.94 2.50
C VAL A 249 14.88 -19.30 2.57
N ARG A 250 15.20 -20.16 3.54
CA ARG A 250 14.54 -21.47 3.69
C ARG A 250 13.08 -21.33 4.08
N PHE A 251 12.77 -20.39 4.96
CA PHE A 251 11.38 -20.05 5.30
C PHE A 251 10.67 -19.41 4.12
N GLN A 252 11.35 -18.52 3.38
CA GLN A 252 10.78 -17.91 2.17
C GLN A 252 10.42 -18.96 1.11
N GLN A 253 11.32 -19.90 0.83
CA GLN A 253 11.09 -20.97 -0.14
C GLN A 253 9.98 -21.91 0.30
N ALA A 254 9.99 -22.37 1.56
CA ALA A 254 8.95 -23.27 2.07
C ALA A 254 7.56 -22.61 2.06
N ALA A 255 7.48 -21.32 2.41
CA ALA A 255 6.27 -20.53 2.30
C ALA A 255 5.83 -20.38 0.83
N ALA A 256 6.76 -20.12 -0.10
CA ALA A 256 6.46 -20.06 -1.52
C ALA A 256 5.91 -21.39 -2.06
N ASP A 257 6.50 -22.52 -1.66
CA ASP A 257 6.05 -23.86 -2.09
C ASP A 257 4.65 -24.18 -1.55
N ALA A 258 4.38 -23.88 -0.27
CA ALA A 258 3.06 -24.03 0.34
C ALA A 258 2.02 -23.11 -0.31
N TRP A 259 2.37 -21.86 -0.57
CA TRP A 259 1.54 -20.90 -1.29
C TRP A 259 1.18 -21.43 -2.67
N SER A 260 2.17 -21.88 -3.46
CA SER A 260 1.95 -22.41 -4.81
C SER A 260 1.04 -23.64 -4.80
N MET A 261 1.21 -24.56 -3.83
CA MET A 261 0.37 -25.75 -3.70
C MET A 261 -1.10 -25.38 -3.45
N VAL A 262 -1.38 -24.48 -2.50
CA VAL A 262 -2.74 -24.07 -2.17
C VAL A 262 -3.35 -23.22 -3.28
N TYR A 263 -2.56 -22.33 -3.88
CA TYR A 263 -3.01 -21.50 -5.00
C TYR A 263 -3.44 -22.35 -6.20
N GLN A 264 -2.68 -23.39 -6.55
CA GLN A 264 -3.06 -24.34 -7.61
C GLN A 264 -4.41 -25.01 -7.33
N TYR A 265 -4.65 -25.43 -6.10
CA TYR A 265 -5.94 -26.01 -5.71
C TYR A 265 -7.08 -24.99 -5.78
N MET A 266 -6.88 -23.77 -5.29
CA MET A 266 -7.86 -22.67 -5.39
C MET A 266 -8.28 -22.41 -6.84
N ASN A 267 -7.34 -22.42 -7.79
CA ASN A 267 -7.67 -22.25 -9.22
C ASN A 267 -8.54 -23.39 -9.78
N GLN A 268 -8.37 -24.61 -9.29
CA GLN A 268 -9.25 -25.72 -9.65
C GLN A 268 -10.67 -25.49 -9.12
N LEU A 269 -10.80 -25.00 -7.88
CA LEU A 269 -12.10 -24.70 -7.28
C LEU A 269 -12.85 -23.59 -8.01
N ASN A 270 -12.15 -22.51 -8.37
CA ASN A 270 -12.75 -21.37 -9.06
C ASN A 270 -13.34 -21.74 -10.44
N THR A 271 -12.96 -22.89 -11.00
CA THR A 271 -13.49 -23.39 -12.27
C THR A 271 -14.41 -24.59 -12.15
N MET A 272 -14.73 -25.00 -10.92
CA MET A 272 -15.64 -26.09 -10.64
C MET A 272 -17.09 -25.60 -10.71
N THR A 273 -17.81 -25.98 -11.77
CA THR A 273 -19.22 -25.59 -11.97
C THR A 273 -20.10 -26.04 -10.82
N GLY A 274 -19.87 -27.25 -10.28
CA GLY A 274 -20.71 -27.83 -9.24
C GLY A 274 -20.83 -26.98 -7.97
N LEU A 275 -19.77 -26.25 -7.57
CA LEU A 275 -19.85 -25.34 -6.41
C LEU A 275 -20.73 -24.12 -6.71
N SER A 276 -20.55 -23.54 -7.90
CA SER A 276 -21.38 -22.43 -8.39
C SER A 276 -22.84 -22.85 -8.55
N ASP A 277 -23.08 -24.06 -9.07
CA ASP A 277 -24.43 -24.61 -9.29
C ASP A 277 -25.16 -24.82 -7.96
N GLN A 278 -24.48 -25.39 -6.94
CA GLN A 278 -25.05 -25.59 -5.61
C GLN A 278 -25.35 -24.28 -4.89
N LEU A 279 -24.47 -23.28 -5.02
CA LEU A 279 -24.74 -21.93 -4.49
C LEU A 279 -25.92 -21.28 -5.21
N GLY A 280 -26.00 -21.40 -6.54
CA GLY A 280 -27.12 -20.93 -7.33
C GLY A 280 -28.45 -21.56 -6.91
N GLU A 281 -28.45 -22.85 -6.63
CA GLU A 281 -29.61 -23.59 -6.13
C GLU A 281 -30.00 -23.16 -4.71
N ALA A 282 -29.04 -22.97 -3.80
CA ALA A 282 -29.32 -22.46 -2.46
C ALA A 282 -29.97 -21.08 -2.51
N MET A 283 -29.47 -20.19 -3.36
CA MET A 283 -29.98 -18.83 -3.55
C MET A 283 -31.35 -18.78 -4.24
N SER A 284 -31.75 -19.82 -4.97
CA SER A 284 -33.06 -19.88 -5.64
C SER A 284 -34.20 -20.29 -4.71
N ARG A 285 -33.89 -20.87 -3.54
CA ARG A 285 -34.84 -21.42 -2.57
C ARG A 285 -35.18 -20.42 -1.45
N PRO A 286 -36.42 -19.90 -1.38
CA PRO A 286 -36.83 -18.96 -0.33
C PRO A 286 -36.73 -19.55 1.10
N GLU A 287 -36.97 -20.84 1.27
CA GLU A 287 -36.87 -21.56 2.56
C GLU A 287 -35.42 -21.67 3.08
N VAL A 288 -34.43 -21.46 2.20
CA VAL A 288 -33.00 -21.41 2.55
C VAL A 288 -32.59 -19.96 2.81
N THR A 289 -32.85 -19.07 1.86
CA THR A 289 -32.42 -17.67 1.93
C THR A 289 -33.07 -16.87 3.06
N SER A 290 -34.27 -17.27 3.51
CA SER A 290 -34.96 -16.64 4.65
C SER A 290 -34.32 -16.93 6.01
N THR A 291 -33.51 -18.00 6.12
CA THR A 291 -32.77 -18.29 7.36
C THR A 291 -31.42 -17.58 7.43
N TRP A 292 -30.92 -17.07 6.31
CA TRP A 292 -29.63 -16.39 6.25
C TRP A 292 -29.70 -15.00 6.86
N SER A 293 -28.70 -14.70 7.67
CA SER A 293 -28.36 -13.36 8.14
C SER A 293 -27.95 -12.45 6.98
N GLU A 294 -27.91 -11.14 7.23
CA GLU A 294 -27.44 -10.17 6.24
C GLU A 294 -25.98 -10.47 5.81
N GLU A 295 -25.08 -10.81 6.76
CA GLU A 295 -23.69 -11.21 6.45
C GLU A 295 -23.66 -12.43 5.52
N GLU A 296 -24.50 -13.44 5.75
CA GLU A 296 -24.57 -14.65 4.92
C GLU A 296 -25.01 -14.34 3.49
N LYS A 297 -26.04 -13.49 3.33
CA LYS A 297 -26.50 -13.07 2.01
C LYS A 297 -25.41 -12.30 1.26
N THR A 298 -24.72 -11.38 1.94
CA THR A 298 -23.61 -10.62 1.33
C THR A 298 -22.48 -11.55 0.90
N VAL A 299 -22.07 -12.50 1.74
CA VAL A 299 -21.05 -13.50 1.38
C VAL A 299 -21.49 -14.36 0.20
N ALA A 300 -22.75 -14.81 0.17
CA ALA A 300 -23.30 -15.58 -0.94
C ALA A 300 -23.26 -14.81 -2.27
N GLU A 301 -23.63 -13.53 -2.25
CA GLU A 301 -23.57 -12.65 -3.42
C GLU A 301 -22.14 -12.44 -3.91
N LEU A 302 -21.19 -12.19 -3.00
CA LEU A 302 -19.76 -12.04 -3.33
C LEU A 302 -19.21 -13.32 -3.97
N LEU A 303 -19.45 -14.49 -3.36
CA LEU A 303 -19.00 -15.77 -3.90
C LEU A 303 -19.60 -16.06 -5.28
N LYS A 304 -20.88 -15.73 -5.48
CA LYS A 304 -21.53 -15.88 -6.79
C LYS A 304 -20.89 -14.99 -7.86
N LEU A 305 -20.54 -13.76 -7.52
CA LEU A 305 -19.84 -12.84 -8.44
C LEU A 305 -18.43 -13.37 -8.77
N ASP A 306 -17.69 -13.87 -7.78
CA ASP A 306 -16.36 -14.47 -7.96
C ASP A 306 -16.41 -15.68 -8.92
N PHE A 307 -17.43 -16.53 -8.81
CA PHE A 307 -17.67 -17.64 -9.76
C PHE A 307 -18.01 -17.13 -11.17
N MET A 308 -18.87 -16.12 -11.30
CA MET A 308 -19.25 -15.54 -12.59
C MET A 308 -18.05 -14.95 -13.34
N LYS A 309 -17.16 -14.25 -12.63
CA LYS A 309 -15.92 -13.69 -13.20
C LYS A 309 -14.92 -14.74 -13.67
N SER A 310 -14.94 -15.91 -13.06
CA SER A 310 -14.12 -17.05 -13.47
C SER A 310 -14.62 -17.74 -14.75
N ALA A 311 -15.62 -17.14 -15.43
CA ALA A 311 -16.23 -17.64 -16.66
C ALA A 311 -16.77 -19.06 -16.53
N VAL A 312 -17.10 -19.51 -15.31
CA VAL A 312 -17.47 -20.91 -15.01
C VAL A 312 -18.67 -21.38 -15.83
N ASN A 313 -19.59 -20.45 -16.15
CA ASN A 313 -20.81 -20.68 -16.91
C ASN A 313 -20.61 -20.70 -18.43
N LEU A 314 -19.42 -20.33 -18.95
CA LEU A 314 -19.16 -20.35 -20.39
C LEU A 314 -18.90 -21.77 -20.91
N PRO A 315 -19.21 -22.07 -22.19
CA PRO A 315 -18.78 -23.32 -22.83
C PRO A 315 -17.26 -23.51 -22.72
N LYS A 316 -16.79 -24.76 -22.68
CA LYS A 316 -15.36 -25.06 -22.48
C LYS A 316 -14.44 -24.28 -23.42
N THR A 317 -14.77 -24.18 -24.70
CA THR A 317 -13.98 -23.43 -25.70
C THR A 317 -13.87 -21.93 -25.38
N ALA A 318 -14.95 -21.32 -24.90
CA ALA A 318 -14.98 -19.93 -24.48
C ALA A 318 -14.21 -19.71 -23.17
N ARG A 319 -14.29 -20.68 -22.23
CA ARG A 319 -13.42 -20.67 -21.04
C ARG A 319 -11.96 -20.74 -21.44
N ASP A 320 -11.58 -21.68 -22.29
CA ASP A 320 -10.19 -21.84 -22.72
C ASP A 320 -9.64 -20.55 -23.36
N ARG A 321 -10.48 -19.86 -24.16
CA ARG A 321 -10.14 -18.55 -24.73
C ARG A 321 -10.04 -17.44 -23.68
N PHE A 322 -10.94 -17.41 -22.69
CA PHE A 322 -10.91 -16.44 -21.59
C PHE A 322 -9.59 -16.54 -20.82
N VAL A 323 -9.15 -17.77 -20.57
CA VAL A 323 -7.89 -18.07 -19.90
C VAL A 323 -6.68 -17.59 -20.70
N GLU A 324 -6.66 -17.92 -22.01
CA GLU A 324 -5.60 -17.46 -22.92
C GLU A 324 -5.51 -15.92 -22.95
N LEU A 325 -6.65 -15.23 -23.10
CA LEU A 325 -6.70 -13.77 -23.12
C LEU A 325 -6.18 -13.17 -21.81
N SER A 326 -6.59 -13.72 -20.67
CA SER A 326 -6.15 -13.24 -19.36
C SER A 326 -4.64 -13.41 -19.15
N SER A 327 -4.06 -14.53 -19.59
CA SER A 327 -2.60 -14.74 -19.61
C SER A 327 -1.91 -13.70 -20.48
N ARG A 328 -2.39 -13.49 -21.70
CA ARG A 328 -1.80 -12.52 -22.64
C ARG A 328 -1.90 -11.08 -22.14
N ILE A 329 -3.00 -10.71 -21.49
CA ILE A 329 -3.16 -9.39 -20.85
C ILE A 329 -2.11 -9.20 -19.76
N SER A 330 -1.88 -10.23 -18.95
CA SER A 330 -0.88 -10.21 -17.88
C SER A 330 0.55 -10.06 -18.43
N ASP A 331 0.89 -10.83 -19.47
CA ASP A 331 2.20 -10.77 -20.11
C ASP A 331 2.47 -9.41 -20.78
N VAL A 332 1.51 -8.93 -21.59
CA VAL A 332 1.63 -7.65 -22.31
C VAL A 332 1.63 -6.49 -21.33
N GLY A 333 0.80 -6.54 -20.28
CA GLY A 333 0.74 -5.52 -19.25
C GLY A 333 2.02 -5.43 -18.42
N SER A 334 2.61 -6.57 -18.05
CA SER A 334 3.93 -6.61 -17.40
C SER A 334 5.01 -6.03 -18.33
N ALA A 335 4.99 -6.40 -19.61
CA ALA A 335 5.91 -5.86 -20.60
C ALA A 335 5.71 -4.35 -20.84
N PHE A 336 4.49 -3.83 -20.72
CA PHE A 336 4.19 -2.40 -20.78
C PHE A 336 4.83 -1.66 -19.62
N VAL A 337 4.62 -2.12 -18.38
CA VAL A 337 5.16 -1.47 -17.16
C VAL A 337 6.70 -1.54 -17.13
N GLN A 338 7.29 -2.71 -17.40
CA GLN A 338 8.74 -2.89 -17.44
C GLN A 338 9.39 -2.18 -18.64
N GLY A 339 8.63 -1.98 -19.72
CA GLY A 339 9.08 -1.36 -20.97
C GLY A 339 8.74 0.13 -21.08
N MET A 340 8.40 0.81 -19.98
CA MET A 340 8.19 2.25 -19.98
C MET A 340 9.51 2.98 -20.17
N GLU A 341 9.68 3.61 -21.33
CA GLU A 341 10.85 4.42 -21.59
C GLU A 341 10.51 5.65 -22.45
N PRO A 342 11.19 6.78 -22.21
CA PRO A 342 11.07 7.94 -23.07
C PRO A 342 11.72 7.68 -24.43
N GLU A 343 11.21 8.32 -25.47
CA GLU A 343 11.80 8.25 -26.82
C GLU A 343 13.22 8.83 -26.85
N ARG A 344 13.47 9.86 -26.03
CA ARG A 344 14.78 10.47 -25.82
C ARG A 344 15.17 10.28 -24.35
N LYS A 345 16.30 9.62 -24.08
CA LYS A 345 16.77 9.31 -22.70
C LYS A 345 17.44 10.48 -21.99
N GLU A 346 18.05 11.38 -22.74
CA GLU A 346 18.76 12.54 -22.19
C GLU A 346 18.60 13.77 -23.10
N VAL A 347 18.53 14.94 -22.47
CA VAL A 347 18.59 16.25 -23.14
C VAL A 347 19.96 16.87 -22.88
N THR A 348 20.77 16.96 -23.93
CA THR A 348 22.10 17.57 -23.88
C THR A 348 22.06 18.96 -24.50
N LEU A 349 22.33 19.98 -23.69
CA LEU A 349 22.36 21.38 -24.12
C LEU A 349 23.61 22.11 -23.59
N PRO A 350 24.01 23.25 -24.20
CA PRO A 350 25.12 24.05 -23.70
C PRO A 350 24.91 24.50 -22.24
N SER A 351 25.95 24.46 -21.40
CA SER A 351 25.81 24.72 -19.96
C SER A 351 25.21 26.09 -19.61
N HIS A 352 25.39 27.11 -20.46
CA HIS A 352 24.84 28.45 -20.21
C HIS A 352 23.29 28.48 -20.25
N ARG A 353 22.65 27.51 -20.90
CA ARG A 353 21.18 27.41 -20.98
C ARG A 353 20.55 26.86 -19.70
N PHE A 354 21.33 26.23 -18.82
CA PHE A 354 20.88 25.70 -17.52
C PHE A 354 21.07 26.71 -16.37
N TYR A 355 21.10 28.01 -16.67
CA TYR A 355 21.15 29.03 -15.64
C TYR A 355 19.97 28.87 -14.67
N GLY A 356 20.25 28.79 -13.37
CA GLY A 356 19.26 28.53 -12.30
C GLY A 356 19.27 27.11 -11.73
N LEU A 357 19.84 26.14 -12.44
CA LEU A 357 20.00 24.78 -11.93
C LEU A 357 20.88 24.77 -10.67
N TYR A 358 20.52 23.92 -9.70
CA TYR A 358 21.27 23.81 -8.43
C TYR A 358 22.77 23.54 -8.70
N PRO A 359 23.70 24.32 -8.12
CA PRO A 359 25.12 24.25 -8.48
C PRO A 359 25.75 22.87 -8.36
N GLY A 360 25.40 22.12 -7.29
CA GLY A 360 25.89 20.74 -7.09
C GLY A 360 25.42 19.79 -8.19
N LEU A 361 24.14 19.87 -8.55
CA LEU A 361 23.54 19.07 -9.61
C LEU A 361 24.06 19.47 -11.01
N ALA A 362 24.18 20.78 -11.26
CA ALA A 362 24.76 21.28 -12.50
C ALA A 362 26.21 20.81 -12.68
N ALA A 363 26.98 20.73 -11.59
CA ALA A 363 28.35 20.23 -11.62
C ALA A 363 28.42 18.72 -11.89
N SER A 364 27.52 17.91 -11.32
CA SER A 364 27.50 16.45 -11.53
C SER A 364 27.08 16.05 -12.94
N LEU A 365 26.19 16.83 -13.59
CA LEU A 365 25.68 16.55 -14.93
C LEU A 365 26.50 17.17 -16.07
N LYS A 366 27.50 18.01 -15.75
CA LYS A 366 28.28 18.73 -16.75
C LYS A 366 29.36 17.84 -17.37
N VAL A 367 29.35 17.76 -18.69
CA VAL A 367 30.40 17.11 -19.49
C VAL A 367 30.94 18.13 -20.49
N ARG A 368 32.19 18.55 -20.30
CA ARG A 368 32.85 19.63 -21.10
C ARG A 368 32.05 20.94 -21.04
N SER A 369 31.51 21.39 -22.17
CA SER A 369 30.74 22.64 -22.32
C SER A 369 29.22 22.43 -22.28
N ASN A 370 28.76 21.19 -22.10
CA ASN A 370 27.36 20.82 -22.15
C ASN A 370 26.92 20.20 -20.81
N ILE A 371 25.64 20.26 -20.53
CA ILE A 371 24.98 19.52 -19.45
C ILE A 371 24.04 18.52 -20.13
N SER A 372 24.10 17.26 -19.70
CA SER A 372 23.17 16.21 -20.13
C SER A 372 22.24 15.90 -18.96
N VAL A 373 20.95 16.16 -19.13
CA VAL A 373 19.93 15.87 -18.11
C VAL A 373 19.17 14.61 -18.55
N PRO A 374 19.17 13.54 -17.74
CA PRO A 374 18.27 12.40 -17.93
C PRO A 374 16.82 12.88 -18.01
N THR A 375 16.03 12.31 -18.91
CA THR A 375 14.64 12.75 -19.12
C THR A 375 13.65 12.18 -18.11
N THR A 376 14.08 11.18 -17.35
CA THR A 376 13.35 10.61 -16.21
C THR A 376 14.15 10.81 -14.93
N GLY A 377 13.47 11.01 -13.81
CA GLY A 377 14.10 11.14 -12.49
C GLY A 377 14.11 12.57 -11.94
N SER A 378 14.75 12.71 -10.77
CA SER A 378 14.79 13.93 -9.96
C SER A 378 15.49 15.09 -10.67
N GLU A 379 16.42 14.78 -11.57
CA GLU A 379 17.24 15.74 -12.28
C GLU A 379 16.43 16.52 -13.33
N ALA A 380 15.54 15.84 -14.05
CA ALA A 380 14.58 16.47 -14.96
C ALA A 380 13.61 17.38 -14.20
N ALA A 381 13.05 16.89 -13.09
CA ALA A 381 12.14 17.65 -12.23
C ALA A 381 12.83 18.91 -11.68
N ALA A 382 14.04 18.76 -11.13
CA ALA A 382 14.84 19.87 -10.64
C ALA A 382 15.13 20.89 -11.75
N ALA A 383 15.42 20.43 -12.98
CA ALA A 383 15.62 21.33 -14.11
C ALA A 383 14.35 22.11 -14.47
N LEU A 384 13.19 21.46 -14.52
CA LEU A 384 11.89 22.11 -14.76
C LEU A 384 11.52 23.11 -13.67
N GLN A 385 11.85 22.82 -12.41
CA GLN A 385 11.55 23.67 -11.25
C GLN A 385 12.51 24.88 -11.11
N SER A 386 13.74 24.79 -11.61
CA SER A 386 14.80 25.77 -11.29
C SER A 386 15.40 26.52 -12.48
N VAL A 387 15.41 25.95 -13.68
CA VAL A 387 16.08 26.56 -14.86
C VAL A 387 15.30 27.76 -15.37
N TYR A 388 15.99 28.89 -15.54
CA TYR A 388 15.38 30.15 -15.98
C TYR A 388 15.07 30.16 -17.49
N ASP A 389 15.87 29.52 -18.34
CA ASP A 389 15.66 29.48 -19.80
C ASP A 389 14.39 28.69 -20.18
N GLU A 390 13.43 29.36 -20.81
CA GLU A 390 12.11 28.76 -21.13
C GLU A 390 12.20 27.67 -22.20
N GLU A 391 12.98 27.90 -23.26
CA GLU A 391 13.18 26.89 -24.30
C GLU A 391 13.90 25.64 -23.76
N THR A 392 14.80 25.77 -22.78
CA THR A 392 15.40 24.61 -22.11
C THR A 392 14.36 23.81 -21.33
N ARG A 393 13.48 24.49 -20.56
CA ARG A 393 12.38 23.81 -19.88
C ARG A 393 11.46 23.10 -20.86
N LYS A 394 11.12 23.73 -21.98
CA LYS A 394 10.31 23.14 -23.06
C LYS A 394 10.95 21.88 -23.66
N GLU A 395 12.24 21.92 -23.99
CA GLU A 395 12.95 20.74 -24.53
C GLU A 395 12.95 19.57 -23.53
N ILE A 396 13.16 19.84 -22.24
CA ILE A 396 13.11 18.83 -21.18
C ILE A 396 11.70 18.29 -21.00
N TYR A 397 10.70 19.17 -20.94
CA TYR A 397 9.29 18.82 -20.79
C TYR A 397 8.80 17.89 -21.90
N LEU A 398 9.09 18.24 -23.16
CA LEU A 398 8.72 17.42 -24.31
C LEU A 398 9.41 16.05 -24.26
N ALA A 399 10.69 16.00 -23.89
CA ALA A 399 11.43 14.75 -23.82
C ALA A 399 10.93 13.85 -22.67
N GLN A 400 10.57 14.43 -21.52
CA GLN A 400 10.00 13.72 -20.38
C GLN A 400 8.61 13.15 -20.66
N ARG A 401 7.78 13.85 -21.46
CA ARG A 401 6.37 13.45 -21.73
C ARG A 401 6.17 12.71 -23.05
N ARG A 402 7.25 12.28 -23.71
CA ARG A 402 7.19 11.58 -24.99
C ARG A 402 7.67 10.15 -24.85
N ALA A 403 6.72 9.24 -24.59
CA ALA A 403 6.98 7.81 -24.53
C ALA A 403 7.40 7.24 -25.89
N SER A 404 8.16 6.15 -25.86
CA SER A 404 8.56 5.41 -27.05
C SER A 404 7.34 4.85 -27.81
N GLY A 405 7.44 4.72 -29.14
CA GLY A 405 6.39 4.08 -29.93
C GLY A 405 6.15 2.61 -29.57
N ARG A 406 7.15 1.94 -28.99
CA ARG A 406 7.02 0.57 -28.49
C ARG A 406 6.09 0.51 -27.29
N THR A 407 6.28 1.40 -26.33
CA THR A 407 5.47 1.49 -25.11
C THR A 407 4.00 1.75 -25.44
N ILE A 408 3.73 2.67 -26.38
CA ILE A 408 2.35 2.95 -26.85
C ILE A 408 1.72 1.72 -27.52
N LYS A 409 2.46 0.98 -28.35
CA LYS A 409 1.95 -0.27 -28.95
C LYS A 409 1.59 -1.33 -27.92
N LEU A 410 2.39 -1.47 -26.86
CA LEU A 410 2.11 -2.42 -25.77
C LEU A 410 0.85 -2.02 -25.03
N LEU A 411 0.70 -0.74 -24.71
CA LEU A 411 -0.52 -0.20 -24.10
C LEU A 411 -1.76 -0.51 -24.94
N GLU A 412 -1.78 -0.10 -26.21
CA GLU A 412 -2.93 -0.31 -27.09
C GLU A 412 -3.26 -1.80 -27.29
N THR A 413 -2.24 -2.66 -27.32
CA THR A 413 -2.44 -4.12 -27.37
C THR A 413 -3.12 -4.62 -26.10
N MET A 414 -2.66 -4.20 -24.92
CA MET A 414 -3.28 -4.56 -23.64
C MET A 414 -4.75 -4.12 -23.58
N LEU A 415 -5.05 -2.87 -23.97
CA LEU A 415 -6.41 -2.33 -23.95
C LEU A 415 -7.35 -3.10 -24.91
N LYS A 416 -6.88 -3.44 -26.11
CA LYS A 416 -7.65 -4.25 -27.08
C LYS A 416 -7.93 -5.66 -26.58
N LEU A 417 -6.94 -6.31 -25.96
CA LEU A 417 -7.13 -7.64 -25.37
C LEU A 417 -8.16 -7.61 -24.23
N ARG A 418 -8.15 -6.55 -23.40
CA ARG A 418 -9.17 -6.34 -22.37
C ARG A 418 -10.56 -6.15 -22.91
N ALA A 419 -10.71 -5.39 -24.01
CA ALA A 419 -11.98 -5.24 -24.69
C ALA A 419 -12.49 -6.60 -25.23
N GLU A 420 -11.62 -7.41 -25.82
CA GLU A 420 -11.95 -8.77 -26.28
C GLU A 420 -12.39 -9.67 -25.11
N LEU A 421 -11.65 -9.64 -24.00
CA LEU A 421 -11.97 -10.41 -22.78
C LEU A 421 -13.34 -10.03 -22.22
N ALA A 422 -13.64 -8.73 -22.11
CA ALA A 422 -14.91 -8.25 -21.59
C ALA A 422 -16.10 -8.67 -22.48
N ASN A 423 -15.94 -8.56 -23.80
CA ASN A 423 -16.95 -9.02 -24.76
C ASN A 423 -17.20 -10.53 -24.64
N LEU A 424 -16.14 -11.33 -24.47
CA LEU A 424 -16.25 -12.78 -24.28
C LEU A 424 -16.99 -13.13 -22.97
N ALA A 425 -16.78 -12.36 -21.92
CA ALA A 425 -17.46 -12.50 -20.63
C ALA A 425 -18.90 -11.95 -20.62
N GLY A 426 -19.37 -11.35 -21.72
CA GLY A 426 -20.72 -10.80 -21.86
C GLY A 426 -20.91 -9.39 -21.31
N PHE A 427 -19.83 -8.62 -21.16
CA PHE A 427 -19.85 -7.22 -20.73
C PHE A 427 -19.69 -6.26 -21.91
N GLN A 428 -20.30 -5.08 -21.82
CA GLN A 428 -20.21 -4.05 -22.87
C GLN A 428 -18.79 -3.48 -23.03
N SER A 429 -18.02 -3.44 -21.93
CA SER A 429 -16.63 -3.00 -21.93
C SER A 429 -15.88 -3.56 -20.73
N HIS A 430 -14.56 -3.43 -20.75
CA HIS A 430 -13.73 -3.79 -19.58
C HIS A 430 -14.10 -2.96 -18.34
N GLY A 431 -14.43 -1.68 -18.51
CA GLY A 431 -14.89 -0.84 -17.40
C GLY A 431 -16.14 -1.37 -16.72
N HIS A 432 -17.14 -1.84 -17.49
CA HIS A 432 -18.33 -2.48 -16.92
C HIS A 432 -18.01 -3.79 -16.21
N MET A 433 -17.04 -4.56 -16.70
CA MET A 433 -16.61 -5.81 -16.06
C MET A 433 -15.87 -5.55 -14.74
N ALA A 434 -14.98 -4.55 -14.72
CA ALA A 434 -14.18 -4.20 -13.56
C ALA A 434 -15.02 -3.59 -12.43
N LEU A 435 -15.94 -2.68 -12.76
CA LEU A 435 -16.73 -1.93 -11.77
C LEU A 435 -17.93 -2.69 -11.21
N LYS A 436 -18.34 -3.81 -11.81
CA LYS A 436 -19.54 -4.54 -11.36
C LYS A 436 -19.37 -5.21 -9.99
N ASP A 437 -18.14 -5.45 -9.57
CA ASP A 437 -17.85 -6.29 -8.41
C ASP A 437 -16.89 -5.58 -7.45
N ARG A 438 -17.20 -5.66 -6.16
CA ARG A 438 -16.46 -5.02 -5.05
C ARG A 438 -16.10 -3.55 -5.31
N MET A 439 -17.01 -2.81 -5.94
CA MET A 439 -16.91 -1.36 -6.16
C MET A 439 -18.24 -0.69 -5.83
N MET A 440 -18.18 0.43 -5.12
CA MET A 440 -19.32 1.28 -4.80
C MET A 440 -19.92 1.92 -6.06
N ALA A 441 -19.09 2.29 -7.04
CA ALA A 441 -19.54 3.00 -8.23
C ALA A 441 -20.43 2.16 -9.18
N LYS A 442 -20.22 0.83 -9.24
CA LYS A 442 -20.99 -0.16 -10.03
C LYS A 442 -21.00 0.01 -11.55
N SER A 443 -20.74 1.19 -12.11
CA SER A 443 -20.77 1.46 -13.55
C SER A 443 -19.85 2.61 -13.98
N PRO A 444 -19.36 2.63 -15.24
CA PRO A 444 -18.57 3.76 -15.77
C PRO A 444 -19.35 5.09 -15.79
N ALA A 445 -20.68 5.04 -15.98
CA ALA A 445 -21.52 6.23 -15.97
C ALA A 445 -21.51 6.90 -14.59
N SER A 446 -21.65 6.12 -13.52
CA SER A 446 -21.59 6.61 -12.14
C SER A 446 -20.22 7.22 -11.81
N VAL A 447 -19.13 6.57 -12.24
CA VAL A 447 -17.76 7.12 -12.10
C VAL A 447 -17.63 8.46 -12.81
N MET A 448 -18.14 8.58 -14.04
CA MET A 448 -18.06 9.82 -14.80
C MET A 448 -18.87 10.94 -14.14
N GLN A 449 -20.06 10.65 -13.57
CA GLN A 449 -20.83 11.64 -12.82
C GLN A 449 -20.08 12.16 -11.58
N PHE A 450 -19.40 11.28 -10.84
CA PHE A 450 -18.51 11.69 -9.75
C PHE A 450 -17.36 12.58 -10.25
N LEU A 451 -16.64 12.17 -11.30
CA LEU A 451 -15.49 12.91 -11.82
C LEU A 451 -15.88 14.28 -12.38
N LEU A 452 -17.03 14.38 -13.05
CA LEU A 452 -17.55 15.66 -13.55
C LEU A 452 -17.94 16.59 -12.41
N ALA A 453 -18.68 16.11 -11.41
CA ALA A 453 -19.04 16.92 -10.25
C ALA A 453 -17.80 17.41 -9.47
N LEU A 454 -16.80 16.53 -9.29
CA LEU A 454 -15.54 16.88 -8.63
C LEU A 454 -14.72 17.88 -9.44
N ARG A 455 -14.68 17.75 -10.77
CA ARG A 455 -14.06 18.72 -11.68
C ARG A 455 -14.69 20.09 -11.51
N ASP A 456 -16.02 20.16 -11.51
CA ASP A 456 -16.75 21.42 -11.44
C ASP A 456 -16.55 22.10 -10.08
N HIS A 457 -16.47 21.33 -8.99
CA HIS A 457 -16.07 21.83 -7.68
C HIS A 457 -14.62 22.37 -7.67
N ASN A 458 -13.69 21.67 -8.32
CA ASN A 458 -12.28 22.05 -8.33
C ASN A 458 -11.96 23.23 -9.28
N ALA A 459 -12.84 23.52 -10.25
CA ALA A 459 -12.68 24.55 -11.27
C ALA A 459 -12.31 25.96 -10.70
N PRO A 460 -13.01 26.53 -9.70
CA PRO A 460 -12.63 27.84 -9.15
C PRO A 460 -11.24 27.81 -8.49
N ILE A 461 -10.89 26.72 -7.79
CA ILE A 461 -9.60 26.58 -7.10
C ILE A 461 -8.45 26.62 -8.09
N ILE A 462 -8.53 25.80 -9.15
CA ILE A 462 -7.47 25.76 -10.15
C ILE A 462 -7.37 27.07 -10.95
N GLN A 463 -8.50 27.73 -11.24
CA GLN A 463 -8.48 29.02 -11.94
C GLN A 463 -7.72 30.08 -11.13
N GLN A 464 -7.92 30.10 -9.81
CA GLN A 464 -7.14 30.97 -8.92
C GLN A 464 -5.66 30.62 -8.95
N GLU A 465 -5.32 29.33 -8.84
CA GLU A 465 -3.92 28.87 -8.85
C GLU A 465 -3.20 29.18 -10.17
N LEU A 466 -3.85 28.95 -11.31
CA LEU A 466 -3.33 29.27 -12.63
C LEU A 466 -3.19 30.78 -12.84
N SER A 467 -4.10 31.58 -12.30
CA SER A 467 -4.01 33.05 -12.32
C SER A 467 -2.77 33.53 -11.56
N GLU A 468 -2.51 32.98 -10.37
CA GLU A 468 -1.30 33.30 -9.59
C GLU A 468 -0.01 32.90 -10.33
N LEU A 469 0.02 31.72 -10.95
CA LEU A 469 1.18 31.30 -11.77
C LEU A 469 1.39 32.22 -12.97
N THR A 470 0.31 32.64 -13.63
CA THR A 470 0.35 33.56 -14.77
C THR A 470 0.85 34.93 -14.33
N GLN A 471 0.35 35.47 -13.21
CA GLN A 471 0.82 36.72 -12.63
C GLN A 471 2.32 36.63 -12.32
N LYS A 472 2.79 35.53 -11.73
CA LYS A 472 4.21 35.34 -11.43
C LYS A 472 5.09 35.34 -12.69
N LYS A 473 4.59 34.79 -13.80
CA LYS A 473 5.26 34.86 -15.12
C LYS A 473 5.29 36.30 -15.64
N GLN A 474 4.18 37.01 -15.58
CA GLN A 474 4.06 38.40 -16.05
C GLN A 474 4.98 39.34 -15.27
N GLU A 475 5.03 39.22 -13.95
CA GLU A 475 5.93 39.97 -13.07
C GLU A 475 7.40 39.73 -13.42
N ARG A 476 7.78 38.46 -13.63
CA ARG A 476 9.14 38.08 -13.98
C ARG A 476 9.58 38.61 -15.34
N LEU A 477 8.69 38.56 -16.33
CA LEU A 477 8.99 38.98 -17.70
C LEU A 477 8.77 40.49 -17.93
N ALA A 478 8.14 41.19 -16.98
CA ALA A 478 7.66 42.56 -17.14
C ALA A 478 6.76 42.73 -18.38
N MET A 479 5.95 41.70 -18.70
CA MET A 479 5.03 41.65 -19.84
C MET A 479 3.65 41.20 -19.39
N GLN A 480 2.62 42.03 -19.60
CA GLN A 480 1.25 41.75 -19.14
C GLN A 480 0.49 40.74 -20.01
N ASP A 481 0.93 40.51 -21.25
CA ASP A 481 0.32 39.58 -22.22
C ASP A 481 0.96 38.19 -22.19
N ALA A 482 1.95 37.96 -21.31
CA ALA A 482 2.61 36.68 -21.18
C ALA A 482 1.61 35.59 -20.76
N THR A 483 1.56 34.51 -21.55
CA THR A 483 0.70 33.35 -21.30
C THR A 483 1.50 32.22 -20.64
N LEU A 484 0.86 31.53 -19.69
CA LEU A 484 1.43 30.35 -19.06
C LEU A 484 1.45 29.18 -20.06
N GLN A 485 2.61 28.55 -20.23
CA GLN A 485 2.77 27.35 -21.06
C GLN A 485 2.89 26.11 -20.16
N ALA A 486 2.71 24.91 -20.73
CA ALA A 486 2.73 23.67 -19.95
C ALA A 486 4.07 23.44 -19.20
N TRP A 487 5.20 23.81 -19.82
CA TRP A 487 6.56 23.72 -19.25
C TRP A 487 6.92 24.83 -18.26
N ASP A 488 6.00 25.77 -17.97
CA ASP A 488 6.22 26.83 -16.99
C ASP A 488 5.69 26.47 -15.60
N ARG A 489 4.75 25.54 -15.53
CA ARG A 489 3.97 25.22 -14.33
C ARG A 489 4.87 24.89 -13.14
N ASP A 490 5.72 23.88 -13.28
CA ASP A 490 6.56 23.38 -12.19
C ASP A 490 7.58 24.44 -11.71
N PHE A 491 8.07 25.28 -12.63
CA PHE A 491 8.96 26.40 -12.32
C PHE A 491 8.28 27.42 -11.39
N TYR A 492 7.12 27.93 -11.78
CA TYR A 492 6.45 28.98 -11.01
C TYR A 492 5.82 28.45 -9.72
N MET A 493 5.37 27.20 -9.71
CA MET A 493 4.93 26.53 -8.47
C MET A 493 6.04 26.49 -7.43
N GLU A 494 7.25 26.06 -7.81
CA GLU A 494 8.38 26.01 -6.88
C GLU A 494 8.84 27.42 -6.47
N LYS A 495 8.79 28.43 -7.34
CA LYS A 495 9.09 29.83 -6.91
C LYS A 495 8.15 30.31 -5.82
N ILE A 496 6.85 30.02 -5.93
CA ILE A 496 5.86 30.41 -4.92
C ILE A 496 6.06 29.61 -3.63
N ARG A 497 6.28 28.30 -3.72
CA ARG A 497 6.57 27.46 -2.54
C ARG A 497 7.86 27.89 -1.83
N ALA A 498 8.92 28.19 -2.58
CA ALA A 498 10.18 28.70 -2.02
C ALA A 498 10.00 30.05 -1.31
N GLU A 499 9.17 30.96 -1.85
CA GLU A 499 8.82 32.22 -1.20
C GLU A 499 8.07 31.99 0.12
N MET A 500 7.12 31.05 0.14
CA MET A 500 6.42 30.65 1.38
C MET A 500 7.41 30.12 2.43
N ARG A 501 8.33 29.23 2.05
CA ARG A 501 9.38 28.71 2.95
C ARG A 501 10.28 29.83 3.48
N SER A 502 10.66 30.79 2.64
CA SER A 502 11.60 31.88 2.99
C SER A 502 11.06 32.91 3.98
N ARG A 503 9.74 33.08 4.06
CA ARG A 503 9.08 34.00 5.01
C ARG A 503 9.18 33.49 6.45
N VAL A 504 9.56 32.23 6.64
CA VAL A 504 9.55 31.53 7.91
C VAL A 504 10.99 31.12 8.27
N ARG A 505 11.50 31.61 9.41
CA ARG A 505 12.82 31.24 9.94
C ARG A 505 12.66 30.25 11.10
N PHE A 506 12.40 28.99 10.80
CA PHE A 506 12.47 27.93 11.81
C PHE A 506 13.54 26.92 11.44
N ASP A 507 14.26 26.47 12.46
CA ASP A 507 15.29 25.45 12.34
C ASP A 507 14.59 24.07 12.26
N ASP A 508 14.99 23.22 11.31
CA ASP A 508 14.28 22.02 10.84
C ASP A 508 14.34 20.83 11.83
N HIS A 509 13.98 21.08 13.10
CA HIS A 509 14.03 20.08 14.18
C HIS A 509 12.71 19.36 14.41
N LEU A 510 11.79 19.37 13.43
CA LEU A 510 10.46 18.76 13.59
C LEU A 510 10.53 17.26 13.93
N THR A 511 11.52 16.55 13.38
CA THR A 511 11.80 15.13 13.64
C THR A 511 12.08 14.82 15.11
N ALA A 512 12.64 15.77 15.87
CA ALA A 512 12.98 15.58 17.28
C ALA A 512 11.76 15.44 18.20
N TYR A 513 10.55 15.73 17.69
CA TYR A 513 9.29 15.58 18.41
C TYR A 513 8.59 14.24 18.17
N PHE A 514 9.13 13.42 17.25
CA PHE A 514 8.49 12.21 16.76
C PHE A 514 9.45 11.02 16.86
N SER A 515 9.60 10.44 18.05
CA SER A 515 10.21 9.11 18.16
C SER A 515 9.19 8.02 17.85
N VAL A 516 9.62 6.87 17.32
CA VAL A 516 8.70 5.74 17.05
C VAL A 516 7.85 5.38 18.28
N GLY A 517 8.46 5.32 19.47
CA GLY A 517 7.74 5.02 20.71
C GLY A 517 6.71 6.07 21.11
N THR A 518 7.00 7.36 20.94
CA THR A 518 6.02 8.43 21.21
C THR A 518 4.84 8.37 20.25
N VAL A 519 5.07 8.06 18.97
CA VAL A 519 4.00 7.99 17.97
C VAL A 519 3.10 6.77 18.22
N ILE A 520 3.66 5.58 18.51
CA ILE A 520 2.86 4.39 18.86
C ILE A 520 2.08 4.60 20.16
N GLN A 521 2.67 5.25 21.17
CA GLN A 521 1.96 5.66 22.39
C GLN A 521 0.79 6.60 22.05
N GLY A 522 1.01 7.58 21.17
CA GLY A 522 -0.03 8.48 20.69
C GLY A 522 -1.20 7.77 20.02
N LEU A 523 -0.92 6.80 19.14
CA LEU A 523 -1.92 5.95 18.50
C LEU A 523 -2.73 5.18 19.54
N SER A 524 -2.08 4.56 20.54
CA SER A 524 -2.80 3.87 21.63
C SER A 524 -3.72 4.81 22.40
N ARG A 525 -3.25 6.01 22.74
CA ARG A 525 -4.05 7.05 23.43
C ARG A 525 -5.23 7.54 22.61
N LEU A 526 -5.07 7.63 21.30
CA LEU A 526 -6.12 8.04 20.37
C LEU A 526 -7.19 6.95 20.29
N PHE A 527 -6.80 5.69 20.11
CA PHE A 527 -7.75 4.58 19.99
C PHE A 527 -8.49 4.25 21.28
N ASP A 528 -7.85 4.48 22.43
CA ASP A 528 -8.49 4.39 23.74
C ASP A 528 -9.65 5.40 23.84
N ARG A 529 -9.38 6.66 23.44
CA ARG A 529 -10.37 7.74 23.42
C ARG A 529 -11.47 7.54 22.39
N LEU A 530 -11.14 7.08 21.18
CA LEU A 530 -12.12 6.95 20.09
C LEU A 530 -12.96 5.68 20.17
N TYR A 531 -12.34 4.54 20.48
CA TYR A 531 -12.96 3.23 20.31
C TYR A 531 -12.96 2.37 21.58
N GLY A 532 -12.30 2.81 22.65
CA GLY A 532 -12.13 2.03 23.87
C GLY A 532 -11.22 0.82 23.66
N ILE A 533 -10.16 0.98 22.87
CA ILE A 533 -9.15 -0.06 22.64
C ILE A 533 -7.75 0.49 22.91
N ARG A 534 -6.89 -0.33 23.51
CA ARG A 534 -5.51 0.03 23.85
C ARG A 534 -4.52 -1.01 23.36
N LEU A 535 -3.31 -0.55 23.07
CA LEU A 535 -2.20 -1.40 22.63
C LEU A 535 -1.40 -1.86 23.85
N VAL A 536 -1.25 -3.16 24.04
CA VAL A 536 -0.60 -3.75 25.22
C VAL A 536 0.67 -4.48 24.79
N PRO A 537 1.86 -4.01 25.18
CA PRO A 537 3.11 -4.71 24.94
C PRO A 537 3.08 -6.14 25.47
N ARG A 538 3.50 -7.10 24.63
CA ARG A 538 3.72 -8.48 25.05
C ARG A 538 5.13 -8.94 24.73
N GLU A 539 5.69 -9.73 25.65
CA GLU A 539 6.92 -10.47 25.38
C GLU A 539 6.63 -11.52 24.32
N THR A 540 7.45 -11.55 23.27
CA THR A 540 7.34 -12.53 22.19
C THR A 540 7.90 -13.87 22.65
N LEU A 541 7.22 -14.94 22.29
CA LEU A 541 7.65 -16.29 22.64
C LEU A 541 8.73 -16.79 21.66
N PRO A 542 9.55 -17.78 22.04
CA PRO A 542 10.57 -18.34 21.15
C PRO A 542 9.97 -18.83 19.83
N GLY A 543 10.50 -18.32 18.71
CA GLY A 543 10.07 -18.70 17.36
C GLY A 543 8.76 -18.05 16.88
N GLU A 544 8.14 -17.18 17.67
CA GLU A 544 6.89 -16.50 17.31
C GLU A 544 7.08 -15.43 16.22
N THR A 545 8.19 -14.71 16.26
CA THR A 545 8.51 -13.62 15.34
C THR A 545 9.62 -14.01 14.36
N TRP A 546 9.57 -13.49 13.14
CA TRP A 546 10.57 -13.73 12.08
C TRP A 546 11.86 -12.93 12.26
N HIS A 547 11.84 -11.85 13.06
CA HIS A 547 13.01 -11.01 13.30
C HIS A 547 12.99 -10.43 14.74
N PRO A 548 14.14 -10.26 15.43
CA PRO A 548 14.20 -9.76 16.82
C PRO A 548 13.66 -8.34 17.04
N ASP A 549 13.64 -7.53 15.99
CA ASP A 549 13.12 -6.16 16.04
C ASP A 549 11.59 -6.11 16.00
N VAL A 550 10.93 -7.20 15.61
CA VAL A 550 9.48 -7.27 15.55
C VAL A 550 8.92 -7.25 16.96
N LYS A 551 8.01 -6.33 17.23
CA LYS A 551 7.35 -6.19 18.54
C LYS A 551 5.90 -6.66 18.43
N ARG A 552 5.43 -7.41 19.42
CA ARG A 552 4.03 -7.81 19.53
C ARG A 552 3.28 -6.87 20.47
N LEU A 553 2.13 -6.41 20.02
CA LEU A 553 1.14 -5.67 20.78
C LEU A 553 -0.18 -6.47 20.74
N ASP A 554 -0.71 -6.82 21.90
CA ASP A 554 -2.09 -7.30 21.99
C ASP A 554 -3.02 -6.08 22.01
N VAL A 555 -4.13 -6.14 21.26
CA VAL A 555 -5.14 -5.09 21.31
C VAL A 555 -6.22 -5.53 22.29
N VAL A 556 -6.46 -4.73 23.32
CA VAL A 556 -7.39 -5.04 24.41
C VAL A 556 -8.45 -3.95 24.47
N SER A 557 -9.71 -4.33 24.61
CA SER A 557 -10.82 -3.37 24.77
C SER A 557 -11.08 -2.99 26.23
N ASP A 558 -11.88 -1.96 26.47
CA ASP A 558 -12.26 -1.46 27.82
C ASP A 558 -12.81 -2.56 28.75
N ASN A 559 -13.42 -3.61 28.19
CA ASN A 559 -13.95 -4.74 28.95
C ASN A 559 -12.88 -5.77 29.36
N GLY A 560 -11.60 -5.52 29.03
CA GLY A 560 -10.47 -6.41 29.30
C GLY A 560 -10.29 -7.56 28.31
N GLY A 561 -11.23 -7.75 27.37
CA GLY A 561 -11.16 -8.76 26.32
C GLY A 561 -10.16 -8.39 25.23
N GLN A 562 -9.34 -9.37 24.82
CA GLN A 562 -8.44 -9.24 23.69
C GLN A 562 -9.24 -9.27 22.39
N VAL A 563 -8.99 -8.30 21.51
CA VAL A 563 -9.72 -8.12 20.25
C VAL A 563 -8.86 -8.38 19.01
N ALA A 564 -7.53 -8.28 19.11
CA ALA A 564 -6.61 -8.56 18.02
C ALA A 564 -5.17 -8.82 18.51
N VAL A 565 -4.32 -9.26 17.58
CA VAL A 565 -2.86 -9.33 17.73
C VAL A 565 -2.21 -8.50 16.64
N LEU A 566 -1.29 -7.60 17.02
CA LEU A 566 -0.56 -6.73 16.11
C LEU A 566 0.95 -6.99 16.24
N TYR A 567 1.61 -7.32 15.13
CA TYR A 567 3.06 -7.41 15.03
C TYR A 567 3.59 -6.18 14.31
N CYS A 568 4.44 -5.40 14.97
CA CYS A 568 5.05 -4.20 14.41
C CYS A 568 6.46 -4.50 13.93
N ASP A 569 6.66 -4.43 12.62
CA ASP A 569 7.93 -4.55 11.93
C ASP A 569 8.25 -3.24 11.22
N LEU A 570 8.80 -2.28 11.97
CA LEU A 570 8.80 -0.87 11.57
C LEU A 570 10.10 -0.39 10.94
N PHE A 571 11.19 -1.15 11.06
CA PHE A 571 12.52 -0.68 10.70
C PHE A 571 13.06 -1.28 9.40
N TYR A 572 13.92 -0.50 8.75
CA TYR A 572 14.62 -0.90 7.52
C TYR A 572 15.49 -2.14 7.71
N ARG A 573 15.45 -3.01 6.70
CA ARG A 573 16.44 -4.08 6.47
C ARG A 573 16.57 -4.40 4.98
N PRO A 574 17.77 -4.76 4.48
CA PRO A 574 17.99 -5.00 3.05
C PRO A 574 17.12 -6.10 2.41
N GLN A 575 16.68 -7.08 3.21
CA GLN A 575 15.91 -8.23 2.72
C GLN A 575 14.38 -8.03 2.82
N LYS A 576 13.91 -6.81 3.12
CA LYS A 576 12.49 -6.47 3.31
C LYS A 576 12.02 -5.57 2.18
N SER A 577 10.73 -5.66 1.86
CA SER A 577 10.07 -4.66 1.01
C SER A 577 10.21 -3.26 1.61
N PRO A 578 10.62 -2.25 0.83
CA PRO A 578 10.73 -0.87 1.30
C PRO A 578 9.36 -0.18 1.42
N ASN A 579 8.30 -0.78 0.88
CA ASN A 579 6.95 -0.20 0.90
C ASN A 579 6.30 -0.49 2.27
N PRO A 580 5.87 0.55 3.02
CA PRO A 580 5.02 0.39 4.20
C PRO A 580 3.75 -0.37 3.84
N ALA A 581 3.22 -1.22 4.71
CA ALA A 581 1.99 -1.94 4.42
C ALA A 581 1.41 -2.57 5.68
N HIS A 582 0.09 -2.73 5.69
CA HIS A 582 -0.61 -3.60 6.61
C HIS A 582 -0.87 -4.97 5.96
N PHE A 583 -0.62 -6.04 6.70
CA PHE A 583 -0.93 -7.40 6.28
C PHE A 583 -1.87 -8.06 7.28
N THR A 584 -2.99 -8.60 6.80
CA THR A 584 -3.85 -9.47 7.61
C THR A 584 -3.35 -10.91 7.51
N VAL A 585 -2.56 -11.36 8.48
CA VAL A 585 -2.05 -12.74 8.54
C VAL A 585 -3.17 -13.73 8.88
N ARG A 586 -4.15 -13.28 9.68
CA ARG A 586 -5.36 -14.04 10.00
C ARG A 586 -6.54 -13.09 10.07
N CYS A 587 -7.61 -13.43 9.37
CA CYS A 587 -8.88 -12.70 9.39
C CYS A 587 -9.68 -12.99 10.68
N SER A 588 -10.63 -12.12 11.05
CA SER A 588 -11.61 -12.45 12.10
C SER A 588 -12.71 -13.33 11.51
N ARG A 589 -13.17 -14.32 12.28
CA ARG A 589 -14.32 -15.17 11.91
C ARG A 589 -14.80 -15.97 13.12
N GLU A 590 -16.03 -16.47 13.08
CA GLU A 590 -16.56 -17.41 14.06
C GLU A 590 -16.01 -18.82 13.83
N ILE A 591 -15.60 -19.54 14.87
CA ILE A 591 -15.20 -20.95 14.81
C ILE A 591 -16.41 -21.78 15.27
N LEU A 592 -16.93 -22.64 14.39
CA LEU A 592 -18.14 -23.42 14.71
C LEU A 592 -17.82 -24.66 15.59
N PRO A 593 -18.76 -25.11 16.43
CA PRO A 593 -18.59 -26.32 17.24
C PRO A 593 -18.21 -27.57 16.43
N ASP A 594 -18.85 -27.77 15.27
CA ASP A 594 -18.56 -28.88 14.36
C ASP A 594 -17.09 -28.93 13.91
N GLU A 595 -16.43 -27.78 13.84
CA GLU A 595 -15.02 -27.71 13.49
C GLU A 595 -14.12 -28.17 14.63
N ILE A 596 -14.49 -27.83 15.86
CA ILE A 596 -13.79 -28.27 17.07
C ILE A 596 -13.91 -29.79 17.19
N ASP A 597 -15.09 -30.35 16.93
CA ASP A 597 -15.34 -31.79 16.96
C ASP A 597 -14.58 -32.54 15.86
N GLU A 598 -14.54 -31.97 14.66
CA GLU A 598 -13.75 -32.49 13.54
C GLU A 598 -12.26 -32.55 13.90
N VAL A 599 -11.72 -31.47 14.47
CA VAL A 599 -10.31 -31.42 14.86
C VAL A 599 -10.01 -32.29 16.06
N SER A 600 -10.93 -32.40 17.02
CA SER A 600 -10.84 -33.28 18.19
C SER A 600 -10.60 -34.74 17.77
N SER A 601 -11.31 -35.19 16.73
CA SER A 601 -11.16 -36.53 16.15
C SER A 601 -9.78 -36.74 15.49
N ASP A 602 -9.18 -35.68 14.97
CA ASP A 602 -7.90 -35.67 14.27
C ASP A 602 -6.69 -35.38 15.18
N LEU A 603 -6.87 -35.03 16.47
CA LEU A 603 -5.81 -34.54 17.37
C LEU A 603 -4.60 -35.49 17.50
N ASN A 604 -4.83 -36.80 17.43
CA ASN A 604 -3.79 -37.83 17.52
C ASN A 604 -3.33 -38.35 16.15
N GLY A 605 -3.71 -37.67 15.07
CA GLY A 605 -3.37 -38.06 13.70
C GLY A 605 -1.88 -37.86 13.38
N PRO A 606 -1.36 -38.55 12.34
CA PRO A 606 0.01 -38.38 11.90
C PRO A 606 0.28 -36.93 11.45
N ASN A 607 1.46 -36.42 11.82
CA ASN A 607 1.93 -35.06 11.54
C ASN A 607 1.07 -33.94 12.15
N MET A 608 0.32 -34.22 13.22
CA MET A 608 -0.32 -33.17 14.02
C MET A 608 0.66 -32.61 15.05
N PRO A 609 0.81 -31.28 15.14
CA PRO A 609 1.49 -30.65 16.26
C PRO A 609 0.78 -30.94 17.58
N ALA A 610 1.51 -30.82 18.69
CA ALA A 610 0.90 -30.91 20.01
C ALA A 610 0.09 -29.63 20.31
N PHE A 611 -1.18 -29.83 20.64
CA PHE A 611 -2.10 -28.78 21.09
C PHE A 611 -2.59 -29.09 22.51
N GLU A 612 -2.91 -28.05 23.28
CA GLU A 612 -3.42 -28.16 24.65
C GLU A 612 -4.92 -28.49 24.68
N SER A 613 -5.67 -28.11 23.64
CA SER A 613 -7.10 -28.38 23.50
C SER A 613 -7.53 -28.46 22.03
N ALA A 614 -8.72 -29.01 21.78
CA ALA A 614 -9.33 -29.03 20.45
C ALA A 614 -9.64 -27.60 19.94
N GLU A 615 -10.04 -26.68 20.83
CA GLU A 615 -10.25 -25.26 20.51
C GLU A 615 -8.97 -24.60 20.00
N GLN A 616 -7.83 -24.86 20.68
CA GLN A 616 -6.54 -24.34 20.24
C GLN A 616 -6.13 -24.93 18.89
N ALA A 617 -6.40 -26.22 18.67
CA ALA A 617 -6.10 -26.90 17.42
C ALA A 617 -6.98 -26.43 16.24
N ALA A 618 -8.24 -26.04 16.50
CA ALA A 618 -9.15 -25.50 15.49
C ALA A 618 -8.63 -24.19 14.87
N ASN A 619 -7.86 -23.41 15.65
CA ASN A 619 -7.21 -22.18 15.23
C ASN A 619 -5.68 -22.30 15.12
N ASP A 620 -5.15 -23.50 14.89
CA ASP A 620 -3.73 -23.75 14.61
C ASP A 620 -2.73 -23.30 15.71
N GLY A 621 -3.22 -22.98 16.92
CA GLY A 621 -2.45 -22.42 18.04
C GLY A 621 -2.46 -20.90 18.17
N MET A 622 -3.08 -20.20 17.20
CA MET A 622 -3.22 -18.74 17.19
C MET A 622 -4.31 -18.28 18.16
N GLU A 623 -4.28 -17.01 18.55
CA GLU A 623 -5.19 -16.47 19.56
C GLU A 623 -6.66 -16.51 19.11
N THR A 624 -7.53 -16.83 20.06
CA THR A 624 -8.98 -16.79 19.92
C THR A 624 -9.57 -15.91 21.01
N SER A 625 -10.83 -15.53 20.85
CA SER A 625 -11.62 -14.95 21.94
C SER A 625 -12.97 -15.64 22.00
N SER A 626 -13.46 -15.88 23.21
CA SER A 626 -14.83 -16.31 23.45
C SER A 626 -15.61 -15.17 24.09
N ARG A 627 -16.75 -14.79 23.50
CA ARG A 627 -17.67 -13.80 24.06
C ARG A 627 -19.09 -14.27 23.81
N ASP A 628 -19.92 -14.25 24.86
CA ASP A 628 -21.33 -14.60 24.80
C ASP A 628 -21.61 -16.00 24.20
N GLY A 629 -20.68 -16.95 24.40
CA GLY A 629 -20.76 -18.31 23.88
C GLY A 629 -20.23 -18.50 22.45
N THR A 630 -19.90 -17.41 21.74
CA THR A 630 -19.32 -17.46 20.40
C THR A 630 -17.79 -17.44 20.47
N LEU A 631 -17.16 -18.49 19.95
CA LEU A 631 -15.70 -18.56 19.77
C LEU A 631 -15.32 -17.91 18.44
N LYS A 632 -14.38 -16.97 18.45
CA LYS A 632 -13.85 -16.32 17.25
C LYS A 632 -12.34 -16.44 17.14
N GLN A 633 -11.84 -16.65 15.93
CA GLN A 633 -10.43 -16.40 15.61
C GLN A 633 -10.16 -14.89 15.72
N LEU A 634 -9.05 -14.51 16.36
CA LEU A 634 -8.67 -13.09 16.44
C LEU A 634 -7.97 -12.65 15.15
N PRO A 635 -8.27 -11.43 14.65
CA PRO A 635 -7.50 -10.85 13.57
C PRO A 635 -6.04 -10.71 14.02
N THR A 636 -5.14 -11.23 13.20
CA THR A 636 -3.68 -11.14 13.41
C THR A 636 -3.09 -10.32 12.29
N ILE A 637 -2.46 -9.21 12.66
CA ILE A 637 -2.01 -8.17 11.74
C ILE A 637 -0.49 -8.04 11.84
N ALA A 638 0.18 -7.89 10.70
CA ALA A 638 1.57 -7.47 10.63
C ALA A 638 1.65 -6.08 9.98
N LEU A 639 2.12 -5.10 10.74
CA LEU A 639 2.35 -3.74 10.29
C LEU A 639 3.81 -3.59 9.89
N VAL A 640 4.05 -3.33 8.61
CA VAL A 640 5.36 -3.29 7.99
C VAL A 640 5.66 -1.84 7.60
N CYS A 641 6.78 -1.28 8.07
CA CYS A 641 7.27 0.03 7.63
C CYS A 641 8.78 -0.04 7.40
N ASP A 642 9.35 1.01 6.80
CA ASP A 642 10.76 1.03 6.41
C ASP A 642 11.53 2.19 7.07
N PHE A 643 11.27 2.43 8.35
CA PHE A 643 11.85 3.57 9.05
C PHE A 643 13.36 3.40 9.27
N PRO A 644 14.14 4.48 9.14
CA PRO A 644 15.57 4.43 9.41
C PRO A 644 15.82 4.08 10.87
N LYS A 645 16.82 3.24 11.11
CA LYS A 645 17.34 3.01 12.46
C LYS A 645 18.31 4.12 12.82
N ASN A 646 18.38 4.45 14.10
CA ASN A 646 19.45 5.30 14.61
C ASN A 646 20.63 4.41 15.02
N ASP A 647 21.81 4.63 14.42
CA ASP A 647 23.04 3.91 14.77
C ASP A 647 23.60 4.33 16.15
N ASN A 648 23.13 5.47 16.68
CA ASN A 648 23.48 5.94 18.00
C ASN A 648 22.60 5.28 19.08
N ALA A 649 23.19 4.36 19.85
CA ALA A 649 22.50 3.65 20.95
C ALA A 649 21.99 4.55 22.11
N LYS A 650 22.12 5.88 22.03
CA LYS A 650 21.63 6.83 23.03
C LYS A 650 20.41 7.63 22.58
N GLU A 651 20.01 7.50 21.32
CA GLU A 651 18.91 8.25 20.73
C GLU A 651 17.89 7.29 20.11
N PRO A 652 16.58 7.61 20.22
CA PRO A 652 15.57 6.80 19.56
C PRO A 652 15.61 6.99 18.03
N ALA A 653 14.88 6.15 17.31
CA ALA A 653 14.61 6.37 15.90
C ALA A 653 13.58 7.50 15.74
N PHE A 654 13.96 8.55 15.00
CA PHE A 654 13.09 9.69 14.71
C PHE A 654 12.35 9.51 13.39
N LEU A 655 11.11 9.98 13.37
CA LEU A 655 10.25 9.96 12.19
C LEU A 655 10.17 11.37 11.59
N SER A 656 10.26 11.45 10.27
CA SER A 656 9.80 12.62 9.54
C SER A 656 8.29 12.76 9.70
N PHE A 657 7.74 13.97 9.52
CA PHE A 657 6.29 14.15 9.56
C PHE A 657 5.56 13.26 8.52
N TYR A 658 6.17 13.07 7.35
CA TYR A 658 5.68 12.12 6.35
C TYR A 658 5.62 10.68 6.90
N SER A 659 6.67 10.24 7.57
CA SER A 659 6.71 8.90 8.18
C SER A 659 5.66 8.74 9.29
N VAL A 660 5.30 9.82 9.99
CA VAL A 660 4.19 9.83 10.95
C VAL A 660 2.85 9.66 10.23
N GLU A 661 2.60 10.43 9.17
CA GLU A 661 1.38 10.29 8.35
C GLU A 661 1.25 8.88 7.76
N THR A 662 2.34 8.33 7.23
CA THR A 662 2.39 6.93 6.76
C THR A 662 2.05 5.94 7.87
N LEU A 663 2.63 6.08 9.07
CA LEU A 663 2.31 5.17 10.17
C LEU A 663 0.84 5.25 10.59
N PHE A 664 0.25 6.46 10.59
CA PHE A 664 -1.17 6.66 10.85
C PHE A 664 -2.04 6.03 9.76
N HIS A 665 -1.66 6.20 8.48
CA HIS A 665 -2.33 5.59 7.34
C HIS A 665 -2.41 4.06 7.49
N GLU A 666 -1.26 3.39 7.68
CA GLU A 666 -1.20 1.94 7.85
C GLU A 666 -1.96 1.47 9.09
N MET A 667 -1.95 2.27 10.16
CA MET A 667 -2.74 1.99 11.35
C MET A 667 -4.24 2.15 11.13
N GLY A 668 -4.68 2.98 10.18
CA GLY A 668 -6.09 3.06 9.77
C GLY A 668 -6.60 1.75 9.17
N HIS A 669 -5.79 1.09 8.32
CA HIS A 669 -6.09 -0.28 7.88
C HIS A 669 -6.09 -1.28 9.04
N ALA A 670 -5.11 -1.20 9.94
CA ALA A 670 -5.05 -2.05 11.11
C ALA A 670 -6.29 -1.92 11.99
N ILE A 671 -6.74 -0.68 12.26
CA ILE A 671 -7.96 -0.41 13.04
C ILE A 671 -9.21 -0.94 12.33
N HIS A 672 -9.29 -0.81 11.01
CA HIS A 672 -10.40 -1.42 10.28
C HIS A 672 -10.41 -2.95 10.48
N SER A 673 -9.26 -3.62 10.34
CA SER A 673 -9.09 -5.05 10.63
C SER A 673 -9.40 -5.45 12.09
N ILE A 674 -9.05 -4.60 13.05
CA ILE A 674 -9.27 -4.83 14.48
C ILE A 674 -10.75 -4.71 14.84
N LEU A 675 -11.45 -3.72 14.28
CA LEU A 675 -12.84 -3.41 14.63
C LEU A 675 -13.86 -4.23 13.82
N ALA A 676 -13.57 -4.57 12.57
CA ALA A 676 -14.45 -5.34 11.68
C ALA A 676 -14.46 -6.85 12.01
N ARG A 677 -15.00 -7.20 13.17
CA ARG A 677 -15.03 -8.57 13.70
C ARG A 677 -16.30 -9.33 13.30
N THR A 678 -16.42 -9.63 12.02
CA THR A 678 -17.54 -10.37 11.41
C THR A 678 -17.57 -11.86 11.81
N SER A 679 -18.63 -12.56 11.42
CA SER A 679 -18.72 -14.03 11.60
C SER A 679 -18.05 -14.79 10.44
N PHE A 680 -17.93 -14.13 9.29
CA PHE A 680 -17.41 -14.67 8.04
C PHE A 680 -16.09 -14.01 7.65
N GLN A 681 -15.11 -14.81 7.21
CA GLN A 681 -13.80 -14.26 6.87
C GLN A 681 -13.87 -13.39 5.60
N ASN A 682 -14.74 -13.73 4.64
CA ASN A 682 -14.82 -13.09 3.33
C ASN A 682 -15.19 -11.61 3.38
N VAL A 683 -15.75 -11.17 4.50
CA VAL A 683 -16.20 -9.80 4.76
C VAL A 683 -15.53 -9.19 6.01
N SER A 684 -14.54 -9.86 6.58
CA SER A 684 -13.85 -9.38 7.77
C SER A 684 -12.76 -8.35 7.44
N GLY A 685 -12.50 -7.45 8.37
CA GLY A 685 -11.44 -6.46 8.21
C GLY A 685 -11.60 -5.62 6.95
N THR A 686 -10.49 -5.44 6.24
CA THR A 686 -10.44 -4.65 5.01
C THR A 686 -11.05 -5.36 3.79
N ARG A 687 -11.61 -6.58 3.91
CA ARG A 687 -12.26 -7.31 2.79
C ARG A 687 -13.64 -6.71 2.45
N CYS A 688 -13.67 -5.44 2.05
CA CYS A 688 -14.83 -4.65 1.67
C CYS A 688 -14.75 -4.21 0.20
N ALA A 689 -15.59 -3.24 -0.21
CA ALA A 689 -15.44 -2.60 -1.52
C ALA A 689 -14.06 -1.93 -1.65
N THR A 690 -13.49 -1.98 -2.84
CA THR A 690 -12.09 -1.57 -3.09
C THR A 690 -11.97 -0.05 -3.06
N ASP A 691 -12.93 0.66 -3.67
CA ASP A 691 -13.10 2.13 -3.64
C ASP A 691 -13.74 2.61 -2.32
N PHE A 692 -13.41 1.93 -1.23
CA PHE A 692 -13.85 2.21 0.13
C PHE A 692 -12.80 1.79 1.17
N ALA A 693 -11.95 0.81 0.82
CA ALA A 693 -10.96 0.24 1.71
C ALA A 693 -9.92 1.27 2.21
N GLU A 694 -9.73 2.36 1.47
CA GLU A 694 -8.80 3.45 1.78
C GLU A 694 -9.40 4.59 2.58
N LEU A 695 -10.73 4.62 2.74
CA LEU A 695 -11.36 5.63 3.58
C LEU A 695 -10.77 5.64 5.00
N PRO A 696 -10.65 4.51 5.73
CA PRO A 696 -10.13 4.54 7.09
C PRO A 696 -8.65 4.96 7.19
N SER A 697 -7.81 4.54 6.24
CA SER A 697 -6.38 4.89 6.21
C SER A 697 -6.18 6.37 5.88
N THR A 698 -6.85 6.87 4.83
CA THR A 698 -6.83 8.28 4.46
C THR A 698 -7.37 9.17 5.57
N LEU A 699 -8.44 8.75 6.24
CA LEU A 699 -8.99 9.48 7.38
C LEU A 699 -7.95 9.62 8.52
N MET A 700 -7.14 8.58 8.77
CA MET A 700 -6.07 8.62 9.77
C MET A 700 -4.96 9.64 9.46
N GLU A 701 -4.75 10.01 8.19
CA GLU A 701 -3.82 11.09 7.84
C GLU A 701 -4.31 12.45 8.37
N HIS A 702 -5.62 12.69 8.42
CA HIS A 702 -6.18 13.90 9.04
C HIS A 702 -5.91 13.94 10.55
N PHE A 703 -6.07 12.79 11.24
CA PHE A 703 -5.73 12.69 12.66
C PHE A 703 -4.23 12.92 12.91
N ALA A 704 -3.35 12.47 12.02
CA ALA A 704 -1.90 12.69 12.14
C ALA A 704 -1.50 14.19 12.12
N ALA A 705 -2.31 15.00 11.44
CA ALA A 705 -2.12 16.45 11.27
C ALA A 705 -2.88 17.31 12.30
N ASP A 706 -3.81 16.73 13.06
CA ASP A 706 -4.67 17.47 13.98
C ASP A 706 -3.91 17.94 15.24
N ARG A 707 -4.19 19.19 15.66
CA ARG A 707 -3.54 19.81 16.81
C ARG A 707 -3.82 19.05 18.11
N THR A 708 -5.07 18.62 18.32
CA THR A 708 -5.47 17.94 19.57
C THR A 708 -4.91 16.53 19.61
N VAL A 709 -4.85 15.82 18.48
CA VAL A 709 -4.22 14.51 18.38
C VAL A 709 -2.71 14.59 18.62
N LEU A 710 -2.00 15.52 17.95
CA LEU A 710 -0.56 15.72 18.16
C LEU A 710 -0.25 16.08 19.61
N SER A 711 -1.11 16.86 20.26
CA SER A 711 -0.95 17.19 21.68
C SER A 711 -0.98 15.97 22.60
N LEU A 712 -1.54 14.83 22.17
CA LEU A 712 -1.53 13.61 22.97
C LEU A 712 -0.12 13.03 23.15
N PHE A 713 0.83 13.28 22.24
CA PHE A 713 2.12 12.57 22.25
C PHE A 713 3.34 13.35 21.73
N ALA A 714 3.16 14.36 20.88
CA ALA A 714 4.27 15.04 20.20
C ALA A 714 5.03 15.94 21.18
N ARG A 715 6.15 15.42 21.70
CA ARG A 715 7.04 16.08 22.65
C ARG A 715 8.48 15.88 22.25
N HIS A 716 9.29 16.91 22.43
CA HIS A 716 10.70 16.86 22.10
C HIS A 716 11.40 15.78 22.93
N TRP A 717 12.08 14.83 22.28
CA TRP A 717 12.62 13.63 22.94
C TRP A 717 13.53 13.92 24.15
N LYS A 718 14.34 14.98 24.08
CA LYS A 718 15.29 15.39 25.13
C LYS A 718 14.73 16.37 26.17
N THR A 719 14.01 17.40 25.75
CA THR A 719 13.55 18.49 26.62
C THR A 719 12.12 18.29 27.13
N ASP A 720 11.42 17.30 26.59
CA ASP A 720 10.01 16.98 26.83
C ASP A 720 9.03 18.15 26.56
N GLN A 721 9.50 19.19 25.87
CA GLN A 721 8.67 20.34 25.50
C GLN A 721 7.63 19.94 24.44
N PRO A 722 6.40 20.45 24.52
CA PRO A 722 5.36 20.15 23.52
C PRO A 722 5.74 20.72 22.16
N LEU A 723 5.29 20.03 21.10
CA LEU A 723 5.45 20.50 19.73
C LEU A 723 4.74 21.86 19.51
N PRO A 724 5.46 22.90 19.05
CA PRO A 724 4.81 24.10 18.55
C PRO A 724 4.04 23.78 17.26
N TYR A 725 2.70 23.77 17.34
CA TYR A 725 1.84 23.32 16.23
C TYR A 725 2.03 24.13 14.93
N ASP A 726 2.40 25.40 15.03
CA ASP A 726 2.67 26.27 13.88
C ASP A 726 3.71 25.68 12.92
N LEU A 727 4.66 24.87 13.42
CA LEU A 727 5.63 24.16 12.58
C LEU A 727 4.97 23.13 11.65
N VAL A 728 3.98 22.40 12.17
CA VAL A 728 3.21 21.42 11.39
C VAL A 728 2.23 22.13 10.46
N ALA A 729 1.51 23.12 10.97
CA ALA A 729 0.54 23.89 10.18
C ALA A 729 1.20 24.53 8.95
N GLU A 730 2.38 25.15 9.10
CA GLU A 730 3.10 25.73 7.96
C GLU A 730 3.64 24.67 7.00
N ARG A 731 4.13 23.53 7.50
CA ARG A 731 4.57 22.42 6.64
C ARG A 731 3.42 21.89 5.78
N ILE A 732 2.24 21.69 6.38
CA ILE A 732 1.02 21.28 5.68
C ILE A 732 0.60 22.35 4.67
N ARG A 733 0.60 23.63 5.06
CA ARG A 733 0.24 24.75 4.18
C ARG A 733 1.10 24.82 2.93
N VAL A 734 2.42 24.64 3.07
CA VAL A 734 3.35 24.61 1.94
C VAL A 734 3.11 23.36 1.09
N SER A 735 2.94 22.19 1.71
CA SER A 735 2.72 20.92 1.00
C SER A 735 1.40 20.89 0.22
N LYS A 736 0.34 21.50 0.74
CA LYS A 736 -0.98 21.58 0.08
C LYS A 736 -1.10 22.75 -0.91
N ARG A 737 -0.06 23.57 -1.08
CA ARG A 737 -0.08 24.64 -2.09
C ARG A 737 -0.08 24.02 -3.48
N PHE A 738 -1.06 24.40 -4.31
CA PHE A 738 -1.31 23.86 -5.66
C PHE A 738 -2.06 22.52 -5.71
N GLU A 739 -2.70 22.13 -4.60
CA GLU A 739 -3.53 20.92 -4.54
C GLU A 739 -4.69 20.95 -5.56
N GLY A 740 -5.17 22.13 -5.99
CA GLY A 740 -6.20 22.23 -7.04
C GLY A 740 -5.69 21.75 -8.40
N ILE A 741 -4.49 22.15 -8.79
CA ILE A 741 -3.79 21.65 -10.00
C ILE A 741 -3.55 20.14 -9.89
N ASP A 742 -3.08 19.66 -8.74
CA ASP A 742 -2.79 18.24 -8.56
C ASP A 742 -4.06 17.39 -8.59
N THR A 743 -5.16 17.90 -8.00
CA THR A 743 -6.48 17.27 -8.04
C THR A 743 -7.02 17.21 -9.46
N GLU A 744 -6.91 18.29 -10.25
CA GLU A 744 -7.28 18.25 -11.67
C GLU A 744 -6.49 17.18 -12.43
N HIS A 745 -5.18 17.08 -12.18
CA HIS A 745 -4.36 16.06 -12.83
C HIS A 745 -4.91 14.66 -12.55
N GLN A 746 -5.22 14.33 -11.30
CA GLN A 746 -5.81 13.04 -10.93
C GLN A 746 -7.19 12.80 -11.56
N ILE A 747 -8.03 13.83 -11.64
CA ILE A 747 -9.35 13.74 -12.30
C ILE A 747 -9.18 13.38 -13.77
N LEU A 748 -8.27 14.06 -14.47
CA LEU A 748 -7.99 13.82 -15.88
C LEU A 748 -7.44 12.41 -16.10
N LEU A 749 -6.55 11.92 -15.24
CA LEU A 749 -6.05 10.54 -15.31
C LEU A 749 -7.16 9.50 -15.09
N ALA A 750 -8.06 9.73 -14.14
CA ALA A 750 -9.22 8.86 -13.94
C ALA A 750 -10.17 8.88 -15.15
N MET A 751 -10.39 10.04 -15.78
CA MET A 751 -11.17 10.15 -17.01
C MET A 751 -10.51 9.43 -18.20
N VAL A 752 -9.18 9.55 -18.35
CA VAL A 752 -8.40 8.81 -19.36
C VAL A 752 -8.50 7.32 -19.13
N ASP A 753 -8.38 6.86 -17.87
CA ASP A 753 -8.55 5.45 -17.51
C ASP A 753 -9.94 4.92 -17.90
N GLN A 754 -11.01 5.67 -17.61
CA GLN A 754 -12.37 5.28 -18.05
C GLN A 754 -12.47 5.20 -19.59
N ALA A 755 -11.92 6.19 -20.31
CA ALA A 755 -11.93 6.20 -21.78
C ALA A 755 -11.16 5.01 -22.39
N TYR A 756 -10.05 4.59 -21.77
CA TYR A 756 -9.24 3.46 -22.21
C TYR A 756 -9.86 2.09 -21.93
N HIS A 757 -10.97 2.06 -21.20
CA HIS A 757 -11.72 0.84 -20.90
C HIS A 757 -13.18 0.92 -21.34
N ALA A 758 -13.48 1.87 -22.22
CA ALA A 758 -14.77 2.05 -22.84
C ALA A 758 -14.93 1.16 -24.10
N PRO A 759 -16.16 0.93 -24.59
CA PRO A 759 -16.42 0.05 -25.75
C PRO A 759 -15.66 0.46 -27.02
N GLU A 760 -15.36 1.75 -27.20
CA GLU A 760 -14.72 2.34 -28.38
C GLU A 760 -13.33 1.76 -28.65
N VAL A 761 -12.66 1.25 -27.61
CA VAL A 761 -11.32 0.63 -27.67
C VAL A 761 -11.28 -0.60 -28.58
N ALA A 762 -12.43 -1.29 -28.74
CA ALA A 762 -12.54 -2.43 -29.65
C ALA A 762 -12.43 -2.02 -31.14
N SER A 763 -12.50 -0.73 -31.46
CA SER A 763 -12.41 -0.22 -32.82
C SER A 763 -11.00 -0.38 -33.42
N PRO A 764 -10.86 -0.81 -34.69
CA PRO A 764 -9.54 -0.96 -35.33
C PRO A 764 -8.70 0.32 -35.34
N GLY A 765 -9.35 1.49 -35.41
CA GLY A 765 -8.72 2.81 -35.46
C GLY A 765 -8.55 3.50 -34.11
N PHE A 766 -8.69 2.80 -32.98
CA PHE A 766 -8.45 3.39 -31.66
C PHE A 766 -7.00 3.88 -31.54
N ASP A 767 -6.83 5.15 -31.17
CA ASP A 767 -5.55 5.83 -30.92
C ASP A 767 -5.54 6.34 -29.48
N SER A 768 -4.68 5.74 -28.67
CA SER A 768 -4.55 6.11 -27.25
C SER A 768 -4.08 7.55 -27.05
N THR A 769 -3.21 8.05 -27.94
CA THR A 769 -2.66 9.41 -27.88
C THR A 769 -3.73 10.43 -28.18
N ALA A 770 -4.54 10.19 -29.22
CA ALA A 770 -5.65 11.06 -29.58
C ALA A 770 -6.69 11.13 -28.44
N ALA A 771 -7.03 9.99 -27.84
CA ALA A 771 -7.97 9.94 -26.72
C ALA A 771 -7.44 10.68 -25.47
N PHE A 772 -6.15 10.56 -25.15
CA PHE A 772 -5.51 11.32 -24.06
C PHE A 772 -5.65 12.83 -24.28
N HIS A 773 -5.28 13.31 -25.48
CA HIS A 773 -5.36 14.73 -25.82
C HIS A 773 -6.80 15.24 -25.90
N ASP A 774 -7.77 14.43 -26.35
CA ASP A 774 -9.20 14.81 -26.36
C ASP A 774 -9.72 15.07 -24.93
N ILE A 775 -9.45 14.16 -24.00
CA ILE A 775 -9.85 14.31 -22.60
C ILE A 775 -9.24 15.57 -22.00
N HIS A 776 -7.92 15.77 -22.17
CA HIS A 776 -7.27 17.00 -21.69
C HIS A 776 -7.83 18.26 -22.34
N ALA A 777 -8.07 18.26 -23.66
CA ALA A 777 -8.58 19.42 -24.38
C ALA A 777 -10.01 19.80 -23.97
N ARG A 778 -10.82 18.82 -23.57
CA ARG A 778 -12.21 19.03 -23.15
C ARG A 778 -12.36 19.43 -21.70
N PHE A 779 -11.52 18.87 -20.81
CA PHE A 779 -11.78 18.95 -19.38
C PHE A 779 -10.74 19.73 -18.58
N ALA A 780 -9.49 19.86 -19.04
CA ALA A 780 -8.46 20.59 -18.31
C ALA A 780 -8.66 22.11 -18.35
N HIS A 781 -8.36 22.80 -17.25
CA HIS A 781 -8.34 24.27 -17.21
C HIS A 781 -6.95 24.85 -17.53
N GLY A 782 -5.89 24.07 -17.30
CA GLY A 782 -4.51 24.49 -17.53
C GLY A 782 -4.10 24.57 -19.02
N PRO A 783 -2.85 25.00 -19.28
CA PRO A 783 -2.29 25.00 -20.63
C PRO A 783 -2.34 23.61 -21.26
N ARG A 784 -2.60 23.55 -22.57
CA ARG A 784 -2.66 22.29 -23.32
C ARG A 784 -1.28 21.67 -23.44
N ASP A 785 -1.22 20.35 -23.30
CA ASP A 785 -0.03 19.58 -23.63
C ASP A 785 0.26 19.69 -25.13
N PRO A 786 1.54 19.81 -25.55
CA PRO A 786 1.89 19.81 -26.96
C PRO A 786 1.43 18.53 -27.66
N PRO A 787 0.89 18.58 -28.89
CA PRO A 787 0.35 17.41 -29.59
C PRO A 787 1.35 16.27 -29.81
N GLU A 788 2.65 16.57 -29.82
CA GLU A 788 3.72 15.58 -29.96
C GLU A 788 4.01 14.75 -28.69
N THR A 789 3.42 15.11 -27.56
CA THR A 789 3.56 14.34 -26.30
C THR A 789 2.73 13.06 -26.34
N ARG A 790 3.20 12.06 -25.60
CA ARG A 790 2.61 10.72 -25.48
C ARG A 790 2.71 10.26 -24.03
N TRP A 791 2.17 11.05 -23.11
CA TRP A 791 2.36 10.85 -21.68
C TRP A 791 1.72 9.55 -21.18
N GLN A 792 0.63 9.10 -21.81
CA GLN A 792 -0.07 7.87 -21.45
C GLN A 792 0.83 6.61 -21.48
N GLY A 793 1.93 6.64 -22.23
CA GLY A 793 2.91 5.55 -22.22
C GLY A 793 3.63 5.36 -20.89
N PHE A 794 3.59 6.35 -19.99
CA PHE A 794 4.14 6.27 -18.64
C PHE A 794 3.09 5.93 -17.58
N PHE A 795 1.83 5.70 -17.99
CA PHE A 795 0.73 5.49 -17.04
C PHE A 795 0.61 4.03 -16.60
N GLY A 796 1.55 3.57 -15.77
CA GLY A 796 1.65 2.16 -15.36
C GLY A 796 0.47 1.61 -14.58
N HIS A 797 -0.28 2.47 -13.89
CA HIS A 797 -1.50 2.09 -13.18
C HIS A 797 -2.55 1.48 -14.09
N LEU A 798 -2.52 1.75 -15.40
CA LEU A 798 -3.42 1.08 -16.35
C LEU A 798 -3.26 -0.44 -16.31
N HIS A 799 -2.08 -0.98 -15.97
CA HIS A 799 -1.90 -2.44 -15.90
C HIS A 799 -2.62 -3.07 -14.70
N SER A 800 -2.40 -2.59 -13.48
CA SER A 800 -2.97 -3.18 -12.26
C SER A 800 -4.34 -2.62 -11.87
N TYR A 801 -4.58 -1.34 -12.16
CA TYR A 801 -5.76 -0.57 -11.72
C TYR A 801 -6.67 -0.12 -12.87
N GLY A 802 -6.49 -0.68 -14.07
CA GLY A 802 -7.28 -0.29 -15.24
C GLY A 802 -8.78 -0.35 -14.98
N SER A 803 -9.48 0.75 -15.28
CA SER A 803 -10.90 1.06 -14.99
C SER A 803 -11.24 1.48 -13.56
N THR A 804 -10.27 1.53 -12.64
CA THR A 804 -10.52 1.73 -11.21
C THR A 804 -9.72 2.89 -10.61
N TYR A 805 -9.00 3.66 -11.43
CA TYR A 805 -8.13 4.75 -10.96
C TYR A 805 -8.89 5.88 -10.23
N TYR A 806 -10.19 6.04 -10.47
CA TYR A 806 -11.02 7.02 -9.77
C TYR A 806 -11.11 6.78 -8.26
N SER A 807 -10.92 5.53 -7.81
CA SER A 807 -11.03 5.13 -6.40
C SER A 807 -10.15 5.99 -5.50
N TYR A 808 -8.92 6.30 -5.92
CA TYR A 808 -8.02 7.20 -5.19
C TYR A 808 -8.64 8.56 -4.84
N LEU A 809 -9.37 9.17 -5.79
CA LEU A 809 -10.05 10.44 -5.54
C LEU A 809 -11.33 10.23 -4.73
N PHE A 810 -12.05 9.17 -5.02
CA PHE A 810 -13.30 8.84 -4.34
C PHE A 810 -13.06 8.65 -2.83
N ASP A 811 -12.08 7.81 -2.46
CA ASP A 811 -11.67 7.55 -1.08
C ASP A 811 -11.21 8.81 -0.34
N ARG A 812 -10.45 9.68 -1.01
CA ARG A 812 -10.04 10.97 -0.41
C ARG A 812 -11.22 11.91 -0.16
N VAL A 813 -12.16 11.99 -1.09
CA VAL A 813 -13.35 12.86 -0.96
C VAL A 813 -14.25 12.37 0.16
N ILE A 814 -14.49 11.06 0.26
CA ILE A 814 -15.31 10.50 1.34
C ILE A 814 -14.60 10.60 2.70
N ALA A 815 -13.28 10.40 2.77
CA ALA A 815 -12.50 10.57 3.99
C ALA A 815 -12.53 12.03 4.49
N GLU A 816 -12.31 13.00 3.61
CA GLU A 816 -12.43 14.42 3.94
C GLU A 816 -13.84 14.79 4.40
N ARG A 817 -14.88 14.22 3.76
CA ARG A 817 -16.26 14.44 4.19
C ARG A 817 -16.53 13.88 5.58
N VAL A 818 -16.05 12.68 5.88
CA VAL A 818 -16.16 12.08 7.23
C VAL A 818 -15.40 12.92 8.25
N TRP A 819 -14.19 13.37 7.93
CA TRP A 819 -13.40 14.27 8.78
C TRP A 819 -14.17 15.55 9.14
N ARG A 820 -14.77 16.21 8.14
CA ARG A 820 -15.55 17.45 8.34
C ARG A 820 -16.86 17.22 9.08
N VAL A 821 -17.62 16.18 8.76
CA VAL A 821 -18.97 16.00 9.31
C VAL A 821 -18.94 15.31 10.67
N VAL A 822 -18.15 14.25 10.81
CA VAL A 822 -18.10 13.43 12.04
C VAL A 822 -17.14 14.05 13.05
N PHE A 823 -15.95 14.46 12.60
CA PHE A 823 -14.89 14.98 13.46
C PHE A 823 -14.77 16.50 13.42
N ARG A 824 -15.71 17.22 12.77
CA ARG A 824 -15.76 18.70 12.70
C ARG A 824 -14.42 19.33 12.34
N ALA A 825 -13.66 18.68 11.46
CA ALA A 825 -12.31 19.09 11.08
C ALA A 825 -11.35 19.34 12.27
N GLY A 826 -11.57 18.67 13.41
CA GLY A 826 -10.79 18.84 14.63
C GLY A 826 -11.23 19.99 15.55
N GLU A 827 -12.22 20.80 15.15
CA GLU A 827 -12.74 21.91 15.96
C GLU A 827 -13.25 21.44 17.32
N ASP A 828 -12.98 22.25 18.36
CA ASP A 828 -13.37 21.97 19.75
C ASP A 828 -12.93 20.59 20.28
N GLY A 829 -11.82 20.04 19.76
CA GLY A 829 -11.31 18.72 20.16
C GLY A 829 -12.15 17.55 19.66
N ALA A 830 -12.98 17.76 18.64
CA ALA A 830 -13.80 16.73 18.04
C ALA A 830 -13.01 15.53 17.51
N ALA A 831 -11.73 15.72 17.15
CA ALA A 831 -10.81 14.67 16.72
C ALA A 831 -10.48 13.63 17.81
N ILE A 832 -10.75 13.91 19.08
CA ILE A 832 -10.48 12.96 20.19
C ILE A 832 -11.77 12.61 20.96
N GLY A 833 -12.94 12.98 20.43
CA GLY A 833 -14.23 12.74 21.06
C GLY A 833 -14.69 11.28 20.93
N ARG A 834 -14.98 10.62 22.06
CA ARG A 834 -15.47 9.23 22.11
C ARG A 834 -16.74 9.02 21.28
N ASP A 835 -17.70 9.93 21.38
CA ASP A 835 -18.97 9.81 20.65
C ASP A 835 -18.78 9.82 19.12
N ASN A 836 -17.81 10.61 18.63
CA ASN A 836 -17.47 10.67 17.20
C ASN A 836 -16.78 9.37 16.76
N GLY A 837 -15.86 8.85 17.59
CA GLY A 837 -15.18 7.57 17.35
C GLY A 837 -16.16 6.39 17.35
N GLU A 838 -17.07 6.31 18.31
CA GLU A 838 -18.12 5.29 18.37
C GLU A 838 -19.10 5.43 17.19
N ARG A 839 -19.48 6.65 16.78
CA ARG A 839 -20.28 6.86 15.56
C ARG A 839 -19.60 6.25 14.33
N LEU A 840 -18.31 6.50 14.14
CA LEU A 840 -17.55 5.92 13.03
C LEU A 840 -17.45 4.39 13.14
N LYS A 841 -17.16 3.88 14.34
CA LYS A 841 -17.06 2.43 14.58
C LYS A 841 -18.36 1.70 14.34
N GLU A 842 -19.46 2.20 14.90
CA GLU A 842 -20.77 1.53 14.89
C GLU A 842 -21.45 1.59 13.51
N ASN A 843 -21.22 2.65 12.74
CA ASN A 843 -21.87 2.83 11.44
C ASN A 843 -20.99 2.41 10.25
N LEU A 844 -19.66 2.37 10.42
CA LEU A 844 -18.72 2.14 9.33
C LEU A 844 -17.76 0.97 9.61
N LEU A 845 -16.85 1.13 10.58
CA LEU A 845 -15.68 0.24 10.68
C LEU A 845 -16.02 -1.18 11.13
N LYS A 846 -17.00 -1.39 12.03
CA LYS A 846 -17.28 -2.72 12.59
C LYS A 846 -17.84 -3.72 11.56
N TRP A 847 -18.35 -3.22 10.44
CA TRP A 847 -19.06 -4.03 9.44
C TRP A 847 -18.11 -4.71 8.46
N GLY A 848 -16.89 -4.20 8.28
CA GLY A 848 -15.99 -4.67 7.22
C GLY A 848 -16.70 -4.63 5.86
N GLY A 849 -16.73 -5.76 5.16
CA GLY A 849 -17.51 -5.95 3.93
C GLY A 849 -18.92 -6.53 4.15
N GLY A 850 -19.37 -6.70 5.39
CA GLY A 850 -20.60 -7.44 5.73
C GLY A 850 -21.88 -6.62 5.61
N ARG A 851 -21.76 -5.33 5.29
CA ARG A 851 -22.87 -4.40 5.05
C ARG A 851 -22.56 -3.56 3.82
N ASP A 852 -23.61 -3.17 3.09
CA ASP A 852 -23.47 -2.28 1.95
C ASP A 852 -22.76 -0.96 2.36
N PRO A 853 -21.64 -0.59 1.69
CA PRO A 853 -20.83 0.56 2.09
C PRO A 853 -21.54 1.91 1.88
N TRP A 854 -22.48 2.01 0.93
CA TRP A 854 -23.31 3.21 0.77
C TRP A 854 -24.21 3.45 1.96
N THR A 855 -24.82 2.37 2.46
CA THR A 855 -25.62 2.41 3.69
C THR A 855 -24.73 2.77 4.89
N CYS A 856 -23.53 2.20 5.00
CA CYS A 856 -22.58 2.56 6.06
C CYS A 856 -22.22 4.05 6.03
N LEU A 857 -21.95 4.59 4.84
CA LEU A 857 -21.62 6.00 4.65
C LEU A 857 -22.81 6.91 4.94
N ALA A 858 -24.02 6.54 4.51
CA ALA A 858 -25.26 7.27 4.78
C ALA A 858 -25.53 7.39 6.29
N ASP A 859 -25.42 6.29 7.04
CA ASP A 859 -25.59 6.29 8.50
C ASP A 859 -24.49 7.09 9.20
N THR A 860 -23.25 6.92 8.74
CA THR A 860 -22.08 7.62 9.31
C THR A 860 -22.18 9.12 9.11
N LEU A 861 -22.60 9.59 7.93
CA LEU A 861 -22.77 11.01 7.62
C LEU A 861 -24.14 11.56 8.00
N GLN A 862 -25.10 10.70 8.37
CA GLN A 862 -26.51 11.05 8.57
C GLN A 862 -27.12 11.74 7.34
N ASP A 863 -26.88 11.16 6.16
CA ASP A 863 -27.37 11.66 4.86
C ASP A 863 -27.98 10.53 4.03
N GLU A 864 -29.30 10.36 4.11
CA GLU A 864 -30.04 9.29 3.43
C GLU A 864 -29.95 9.35 1.91
N ARG A 865 -29.54 10.50 1.33
CA ARG A 865 -29.38 10.64 -0.13
C ARG A 865 -28.28 9.74 -0.69
N LEU A 866 -27.39 9.22 0.15
CA LEU A 866 -26.28 8.34 -0.23
C LEU A 866 -26.68 6.86 -0.31
N ALA A 867 -27.68 6.45 0.47
CA ALA A 867 -28.06 5.03 0.61
C ALA A 867 -28.37 4.32 -0.72
N PRO A 868 -28.96 4.95 -1.75
CA PRO A 868 -29.21 4.28 -3.03
C PRO A 868 -27.95 3.81 -3.77
N GLY A 869 -26.81 4.50 -3.59
CA GLY A 869 -25.56 4.17 -4.28
C GLY A 869 -25.66 4.23 -5.82
N ASP A 870 -26.48 5.14 -6.33
CA ASP A 870 -26.73 5.35 -7.76
C ASP A 870 -25.86 6.48 -8.34
N GLU A 871 -26.07 6.83 -9.61
CA GLU A 871 -25.36 7.93 -10.28
C GLU A 871 -25.50 9.27 -9.54
N LYS A 872 -26.65 9.52 -8.91
CA LYS A 872 -26.89 10.74 -8.12
C LYS A 872 -26.10 10.73 -6.82
N SER A 873 -26.02 9.57 -6.18
CA SER A 873 -25.21 9.35 -4.98
C SER A 873 -23.73 9.61 -5.29
N MET A 874 -23.23 9.11 -6.42
CA MET A 874 -21.85 9.35 -6.89
C MET A 874 -21.59 10.83 -7.24
N ALA A 875 -22.52 11.49 -7.94
CA ALA A 875 -22.42 12.92 -8.23
C ALA A 875 -22.42 13.77 -6.95
N LEU A 876 -23.24 13.41 -5.96
CA LEU A 876 -23.28 14.07 -4.65
C LEU A 876 -21.92 13.96 -3.96
N VAL A 877 -21.29 12.78 -3.94
CA VAL A 877 -19.93 12.62 -3.39
C VAL A 877 -18.96 13.54 -4.13
N GLY A 878 -18.98 13.56 -5.46
CA GLY A 878 -18.10 14.41 -6.26
C GLY A 878 -18.24 15.90 -5.95
N SER A 879 -19.47 16.35 -5.66
CA SER A 879 -19.76 17.74 -5.31
C SER A 879 -19.24 18.20 -3.95
N TRP A 880 -18.72 17.29 -3.11
CA TRP A 880 -18.13 17.66 -1.82
C TRP A 880 -16.73 18.26 -1.95
N GLY A 881 -16.01 17.91 -3.02
CA GLY A 881 -14.64 18.35 -3.23
C GLY A 881 -13.63 17.82 -2.21
N LEU A 882 -12.37 18.21 -2.38
CA LEU A 882 -11.29 17.96 -1.41
C LEU A 882 -10.98 19.20 -0.54
N ARG A 883 -11.53 20.35 -0.89
CA ARG A 883 -11.27 21.64 -0.24
C ARG A 883 -12.57 22.43 -0.12
N ASP A 884 -12.73 23.13 1.00
CA ASP A 884 -13.88 24.01 1.20
C ASP A 884 -13.63 25.36 0.54
N ASP A 885 -14.67 25.92 -0.09
CA ASP A 885 -14.71 27.30 -0.60
C ASP A 885 -14.68 28.34 0.55
N LEU A 886 -14.83 27.89 1.80
CA LEU A 886 -15.08 28.72 2.97
C LEU A 886 -13.84 29.02 3.83
N LEU A 887 -12.66 28.45 3.54
CA LEU A 887 -11.42 28.73 4.30
C LEU A 887 -10.59 29.90 3.71
N HIS A 888 -11.26 30.82 3.02
CA HIS A 888 -10.67 32.07 2.54
C HIS A 888 -11.13 33.32 3.32
N SER A 889 -11.78 33.14 4.48
CA SER A 889 -12.04 34.22 5.44
C SER A 889 -11.08 34.21 6.60
#